data_AF-A0A957IZJ8-F1
#
_entry.id   AF-A0A957IZJ8-F1
#
_cell.length_a   1.000
_cell.length_b   1.000
_cell.length_c   1.000
_cell.angle_alpha   90.00
_cell.angle_beta   90.00
_cell.angle_gamma   90.00
#
_symmetry.space_group_name_H-M   'P 1'
#
loop_
_entity.id
_entity.type
_entity.pdbx_description
1 polymer ?
#
loop_
_entity_poly.entity_id
_entity_poly.type
_entity_poly.pdbx_seq_one_letter_code
_entity_poly.pdbx_strand_id
1 'polypeptide(L)'
;MRITKWLLFVFLLLALTVACGGGGGDVENTGTEVETAVEATNTPAAATPTEEPTPEPEPTAPPATETPEPSNAVASLQDVQQATIRIVAEGSFVDPEAGMLLNTAGSGSGFIIDESGIAVTNNHVVTGAALLRVYVGGASEPVNARILGVSECSDLAVIDLDGGDYPYLEWFDGNITTGLDVYAAGFPLGDPEFTLTRGIVSKENASGYTNWSAVASVLEHDATINPGNSGGPLINADGQIVGVNYASNPNFNQYFAIARDEALDVIAELREGNDVDSIGVNGVAVSDGATFSGIWVSSVESGSPADQAGLEGGDIITLMEGLQLATNGTMEDYCDILRTRSADDVMSIEVLRFQTGELLEGQLNGRELEVASTFGGDGGDGGNGGDAGDVAYVTIFDDTGAIQMDVPDSWNDVNGAAWERDGQVLGAGLSASPDLDGFYGSFDVPGVFFGASARLAGQYTPDSYLDEIGGFSSCTYDDRYSYDDGVYVGVYDLFTDCSGSGASIINLAAIASDGSHLAFVQVQTVTAADDAAAEQIFNTFIASGDLGGAPVSSGDVVYATEFDNVDDWSGFTVPEGDDYLAERRGSTLYVEVPVTDSTAYAVQDTAFAEDVRIDAGVETVAGPNRNNISLVCRYSSDGWYEFSMNSGGYWYIYKYASGDGYSILADGASTAINLQKAENELTAVCVGNDLTFVINGTEVGSATDTEFRGGGIGVSVSTFDIAGAGVEFDWLVATVP
;
A
#
# COMPACT_ATOMS: atom_id res chain seq x y z
N MET A 1 -15.17 -21.78 -38.60
CA MET A 1 -16.20 -22.39 -39.49
C MET A 1 -17.56 -22.21 -38.82
N ARG A 2 -18.60 -21.74 -39.54
CA ARG A 2 -19.93 -21.34 -39.02
C ARG A 2 -19.93 -20.11 -38.06
N ILE A 3 -21.05 -19.42 -37.78
CA ILE A 3 -21.97 -18.67 -38.70
C ILE A 3 -22.93 -17.76 -37.89
N THR A 4 -23.13 -16.49 -38.33
CA THR A 4 -24.15 -15.47 -37.89
C THR A 4 -24.19 -15.06 -36.40
N LYS A 5 -24.32 -13.79 -35.97
CA LYS A 5 -25.02 -12.54 -36.42
C LYS A 5 -26.54 -12.45 -36.18
N TRP A 6 -26.94 -11.46 -35.37
CA TRP A 6 -28.17 -10.64 -35.46
C TRP A 6 -27.72 -9.15 -35.40
N LEU A 7 -28.00 -8.32 -36.43
CA LEU A 7 -29.08 -7.30 -36.50
C LEU A 7 -28.83 -6.06 -35.57
N LEU A 8 -28.41 -4.85 -35.98
CA LEU A 8 -28.33 -4.08 -37.27
C LEU A 8 -29.60 -3.23 -37.63
N PHE A 9 -29.56 -1.89 -37.41
CA PHE A 9 -30.04 -0.72 -38.24
C PHE A 9 -30.09 0.59 -37.36
N VAL A 10 -29.17 1.59 -37.43
CA VAL A 10 -28.96 2.76 -38.36
C VAL A 10 -29.87 4.01 -38.11
N PHE A 11 -29.33 5.22 -38.38
CA PHE A 11 -29.90 6.61 -38.38
C PHE A 11 -29.76 7.43 -37.06
N LEU A 12 -29.38 8.73 -37.03
CA LEU A 12 -28.78 9.65 -38.04
C LEU A 12 -28.13 10.91 -37.38
N LEU A 13 -27.27 11.63 -38.13
CA LEU A 13 -26.73 13.00 -37.95
C LEU A 13 -27.46 13.97 -36.99
N LEU A 14 -26.67 14.81 -36.28
CA LEU A 14 -26.46 16.21 -36.73
C LEU A 14 -25.17 16.87 -36.19
N ALA A 15 -24.54 17.69 -37.03
CA ALA A 15 -23.62 18.75 -36.64
C ALA A 15 -23.71 19.89 -37.66
N LEU A 16 -23.93 21.14 -37.21
CA LEU A 16 -23.31 22.37 -37.73
C LEU A 16 -23.72 23.62 -36.90
N THR A 17 -23.11 24.75 -37.22
CA THR A 17 -23.10 26.01 -36.45
C THR A 17 -23.68 27.21 -37.22
N VAL A 18 -23.69 28.40 -36.58
CA VAL A 18 -23.82 29.77 -37.17
C VAL A 18 -25.25 30.33 -37.43
N ALA A 19 -25.79 30.99 -36.40
CA ALA A 19 -26.16 32.41 -36.30
C ALA A 19 -27.18 33.14 -37.23
N CYS A 20 -27.79 34.17 -36.60
CA CYS A 20 -28.29 35.46 -37.14
C CYS A 20 -29.74 35.57 -37.65
N GLY A 21 -30.43 36.67 -37.27
CA GLY A 21 -31.73 37.11 -37.85
C GLY A 21 -32.80 37.57 -36.83
N GLY A 22 -32.66 38.75 -36.21
CA GLY A 22 -33.61 39.26 -35.20
C GLY A 22 -34.86 39.98 -35.74
N GLY A 23 -35.71 40.54 -34.83
CA GLY A 23 -36.75 41.51 -35.23
C GLY A 23 -37.90 41.85 -34.26
N GLY A 24 -37.78 42.95 -33.51
CA GLY A 24 -38.81 44.01 -33.40
C GLY A 24 -39.86 44.02 -32.27
N GLY A 25 -40.14 45.21 -31.70
CA GLY A 25 -41.29 45.51 -30.81
C GLY A 25 -40.94 45.50 -29.31
N ASP A 26 -40.82 46.59 -28.53
CA ASP A 26 -41.40 47.95 -28.51
C ASP A 26 -42.90 47.99 -28.07
N VAL A 27 -43.40 48.87 -27.17
CA VAL A 27 -42.79 49.93 -26.32
C VAL A 27 -43.80 50.47 -25.26
N GLU A 28 -43.33 51.20 -24.24
CA GLU A 28 -44.06 52.14 -23.31
C GLU A 28 -45.15 51.63 -22.31
N ASN A 29 -45.65 52.39 -21.30
CA ASN A 29 -45.08 53.36 -20.30
C ASN A 29 -46.21 53.97 -19.40
N THR A 30 -45.84 54.67 -18.31
CA THR A 30 -46.62 55.66 -17.52
C THR A 30 -47.74 55.21 -16.56
N GLY A 31 -47.85 55.91 -15.42
CA GLY A 31 -48.97 55.82 -14.47
C GLY A 31 -48.60 56.32 -13.06
N THR A 32 -48.87 57.59 -12.75
CA THR A 32 -48.54 58.27 -11.47
C THR A 32 -49.83 58.83 -10.81
N GLU A 33 -49.71 59.36 -9.59
CA GLU A 33 -50.69 60.24 -8.86
C GLU A 33 -51.82 59.57 -8.04
N VAL A 34 -52.45 60.19 -7.01
CA VAL A 34 -51.96 61.01 -5.85
C VAL A 34 -53.12 61.28 -4.85
N GLU A 35 -52.85 61.45 -3.54
CA GLU A 35 -53.73 62.06 -2.47
C GLU A 35 -55.14 61.45 -2.16
N THR A 36 -55.95 61.89 -1.17
CA THR A 36 -55.79 62.11 0.32
C THR A 36 -57.17 62.06 1.06
N ALA A 37 -57.20 61.51 2.30
CA ALA A 37 -58.26 61.67 3.35
C ALA A 37 -59.74 61.34 2.95
N VAL A 38 -60.84 61.54 3.71
CA VAL A 38 -61.26 62.06 5.06
C VAL A 38 -62.54 61.25 5.49
N GLU A 39 -63.20 61.29 6.67
CA GLU A 39 -63.11 62.06 7.94
C GLU A 39 -63.38 61.17 9.19
N ALA A 40 -64.42 61.40 10.02
CA ALA A 40 -64.53 60.80 11.38
C ALA A 40 -65.97 60.60 11.96
N THR A 41 -66.05 59.72 12.99
CA THR A 41 -66.91 59.71 14.22
C THR A 41 -68.43 59.98 14.19
N ASN A 42 -69.22 59.15 14.90
CA ASN A 42 -69.78 59.49 16.24
C ASN A 42 -70.65 58.37 16.89
N THR A 43 -70.54 58.26 18.22
CA THR A 43 -71.44 57.59 19.21
C THR A 43 -72.68 58.49 19.51
N PRO A 44 -73.60 58.27 20.51
CA PRO A 44 -73.65 57.30 21.64
C PRO A 44 -75.05 56.66 21.94
N ALA A 45 -75.09 55.75 22.94
CA ALA A 45 -76.04 55.76 24.08
C ALA A 45 -75.70 54.63 25.10
N ALA A 46 -75.95 54.82 26.39
CA ALA A 46 -75.69 53.80 27.43
C ALA A 46 -76.58 53.95 28.70
N ALA A 47 -76.81 52.83 29.39
CA ALA A 47 -77.21 52.72 30.82
C ALA A 47 -76.92 51.26 31.30
N THR A 48 -75.93 50.98 32.16
CA THR A 48 -75.95 50.91 33.66
C THR A 48 -76.95 49.93 34.31
N PRO A 49 -76.68 49.37 35.52
CA PRO A 49 -75.45 49.44 36.36
C PRO A 49 -74.95 48.11 37.02
N THR A 50 -73.65 48.10 37.38
CA THR A 50 -73.01 47.51 38.59
C THR A 50 -73.15 46.01 38.95
N GLU A 51 -72.00 45.33 38.99
CA GLU A 51 -71.55 44.54 40.16
C GLU A 51 -70.04 44.85 40.42
N GLU A 52 -69.45 44.32 41.49
CA GLU A 52 -68.18 44.78 42.09
C GLU A 52 -66.95 43.98 41.60
N PRO A 53 -65.77 44.62 41.33
CA PRO A 53 -64.62 43.91 40.80
C PRO A 53 -63.91 43.05 41.86
N THR A 54 -63.93 41.73 41.63
CA THR A 54 -62.93 40.81 42.20
C THR A 54 -61.56 41.15 41.61
N PRO A 55 -60.44 41.07 42.35
CA PRO A 55 -59.12 41.36 41.81
C PRO A 55 -58.83 40.49 40.58
N GLU A 56 -58.42 41.14 39.50
CA GLU A 56 -57.84 40.51 38.32
C GLU A 56 -56.59 39.72 38.76
N PRO A 57 -56.40 38.46 38.34
CA PRO A 57 -55.16 37.77 38.60
C PRO A 57 -54.02 38.56 37.94
N GLU A 58 -52.88 38.70 38.62
CA GLU A 58 -51.67 39.17 37.93
C GLU A 58 -51.47 38.31 36.69
N PRO A 59 -51.13 38.90 35.52
CA PRO A 59 -50.86 38.10 34.34
C PRO A 59 -49.68 37.20 34.67
N THR A 60 -49.95 35.90 34.88
CA THR A 60 -48.91 34.89 34.94
C THR A 60 -48.03 35.11 33.73
N ALA A 61 -46.76 35.43 33.97
CA ALA A 61 -45.80 35.57 32.90
C ALA A 61 -45.93 34.35 31.97
N PRO A 62 -45.69 34.50 30.65
CA PRO A 62 -45.43 33.34 29.81
C PRO A 62 -44.44 32.45 30.56
N PRO A 63 -44.60 31.11 30.55
CA PRO A 63 -43.53 30.24 31.04
C PRO A 63 -42.26 30.75 30.36
N ALA A 64 -41.25 31.07 31.15
CA ALA A 64 -40.04 31.67 30.61
C ALA A 64 -39.58 30.73 29.50
N THR A 65 -39.52 31.22 28.26
CA THR A 65 -38.75 30.52 27.24
C THR A 65 -37.37 30.42 27.83
N GLU A 66 -36.98 29.23 28.25
CA GLU A 66 -35.62 28.96 28.66
C GLU A 66 -34.79 29.36 27.43
N THR A 67 -34.12 30.51 27.55
CA THR A 67 -33.11 30.90 26.57
C THR A 67 -32.14 29.72 26.60
N PRO A 68 -31.95 29.01 25.47
CA PRO A 68 -31.01 27.90 25.49
C PRO A 68 -29.70 28.44 26.02
N GLU A 69 -29.09 27.70 26.96
CA GLU A 69 -27.72 27.98 27.36
C GLU A 69 -26.87 28.03 26.08
N PRO A 70 -25.86 28.91 26.01
CA PRO A 70 -25.12 29.18 24.78
C PRO A 70 -24.36 27.92 24.34
N SER A 71 -25.03 27.08 23.56
CA SER A 71 -24.48 25.83 23.05
C SER A 71 -23.30 26.12 22.15
N ASN A 72 -22.24 25.34 22.35
CA ASN A 72 -21.05 25.34 21.49
C ASN A 72 -21.25 24.50 20.21
N ALA A 73 -22.49 24.12 19.88
CA ALA A 73 -22.81 23.46 18.62
C ALA A 73 -22.43 24.32 17.41
N VAL A 74 -21.65 23.74 16.51
CA VAL A 74 -21.35 24.30 15.19
C VAL A 74 -22.60 24.29 14.33
N ALA A 75 -22.95 25.46 13.78
CA ALA A 75 -24.09 25.63 12.87
C ALA A 75 -23.69 26.32 11.54
N SER A 76 -22.44 26.13 11.12
CA SER A 76 -21.91 26.71 9.87
C SER A 76 -20.63 26.00 9.40
N LEU A 77 -20.49 25.84 8.08
CA LEU A 77 -19.28 25.29 7.42
C LEU A 77 -17.99 26.06 7.76
N GLN A 78 -18.08 27.31 8.20
CA GLN A 78 -16.91 28.13 8.58
C GLN A 78 -16.41 27.79 9.99
N ASP A 79 -17.25 27.17 10.81
CA ASP A 79 -16.97 26.86 12.20
C ASP A 79 -16.69 25.37 12.45
N VAL A 80 -16.93 24.50 11.45
CA VAL A 80 -16.65 23.04 11.47
C VAL A 80 -15.24 22.71 11.95
N GLN A 81 -14.23 23.47 11.49
CA GLN A 81 -12.85 23.31 11.95
C GLN A 81 -12.74 23.29 13.48
N GLN A 82 -13.55 24.08 14.20
CA GLN A 82 -13.47 24.23 15.65
C GLN A 82 -13.87 22.94 16.41
N ALA A 83 -14.64 22.06 15.77
CA ALA A 83 -15.07 20.76 16.30
C ALA A 83 -14.39 19.55 15.62
N THR A 84 -13.76 19.72 14.45
CA THR A 84 -12.88 18.71 13.85
C THR A 84 -11.56 18.64 14.64
N ILE A 85 -11.06 17.43 14.87
CA ILE A 85 -9.81 17.17 15.58
C ILE A 85 -8.80 16.46 14.69
N ARG A 86 -7.51 16.78 14.84
CA ARG A 86 -6.40 15.95 14.33
C ARG A 86 -5.92 15.06 15.46
N ILE A 87 -5.83 13.77 15.21
CA ILE A 87 -5.38 12.75 16.16
C ILE A 87 -3.97 12.31 15.76
N VAL A 88 -3.08 12.21 16.75
CA VAL A 88 -1.74 11.64 16.62
C VAL A 88 -1.61 10.55 17.69
N ALA A 89 -1.55 9.31 17.25
CA ALA A 89 -1.53 8.10 18.07
C ALA A 89 -0.09 7.60 18.24
N GLU A 90 0.49 7.79 19.41
CA GLU A 90 1.84 7.33 19.74
C GLU A 90 1.76 5.92 20.34
N GLY A 91 2.35 4.93 19.68
CA GLY A 91 2.31 3.52 20.07
C GLY A 91 3.42 2.71 19.39
N SER A 92 3.32 1.39 19.47
CA SER A 92 4.16 0.47 18.70
C SER A 92 3.27 -0.20 17.65
N PHE A 93 3.57 0.06 16.38
CA PHE A 93 2.84 -0.49 15.24
C PHE A 93 3.81 -1.31 14.39
N VAL A 94 3.36 -2.45 13.87
CA VAL A 94 4.15 -3.29 12.95
C VAL A 94 3.50 -3.28 11.58
N ASP A 95 4.30 -2.88 10.61
CA ASP A 95 3.88 -2.67 9.23
C ASP A 95 3.99 -3.99 8.42
N PRO A 96 2.97 -4.35 7.62
CA PRO A 96 2.92 -5.63 6.90
C PRO A 96 3.90 -5.73 5.73
N GLU A 97 4.37 -4.61 5.19
CA GLU A 97 5.31 -4.58 4.06
C GLU A 97 6.76 -4.54 4.56
N ALA A 98 7.01 -3.93 5.73
CA ALA A 98 8.35 -3.81 6.31
C ALA A 98 8.70 -4.87 7.37
N GLY A 99 7.71 -5.52 8.00
CA GLY A 99 7.92 -6.48 9.11
C GLY A 99 8.59 -5.88 10.37
N MET A 100 8.79 -4.57 10.41
CA MET A 100 9.56 -3.86 11.44
C MET A 100 8.67 -3.19 12.49
N LEU A 101 9.15 -3.17 13.74
CA LEU A 101 8.57 -2.40 14.84
C LEU A 101 8.75 -0.89 14.61
N LEU A 102 7.77 -0.29 13.94
CA LEU A 102 7.70 1.16 13.75
C LEU A 102 7.23 1.83 15.04
N ASN A 103 8.14 2.60 15.65
CA ASN A 103 7.81 3.59 16.68
C ASN A 103 7.27 4.87 15.99
N THR A 104 6.33 4.67 15.06
CA THR A 104 5.69 5.72 14.26
C THR A 104 4.43 6.18 14.96
N ALA A 105 4.16 7.49 14.89
CA ALA A 105 2.89 8.02 15.34
C ALA A 105 1.87 7.91 14.19
N GLY A 106 0.84 7.07 14.35
CA GLY A 106 -0.31 7.06 13.45
C GLY A 106 -1.01 8.42 13.46
N SER A 107 -1.56 8.86 12.34
CA SER A 107 -2.29 10.14 12.30
C SER A 107 -3.56 10.06 11.48
N GLY A 108 -4.60 10.72 11.98
CA GLY A 108 -5.94 10.71 11.40
C GLY A 108 -6.78 11.88 11.89
N SER A 109 -8.05 11.87 11.52
CA SER A 109 -9.02 12.90 11.87
C SER A 109 -10.10 12.36 12.82
N GLY A 110 -10.84 13.28 13.42
CA GLY A 110 -12.01 12.97 14.24
C GLY A 110 -12.92 14.18 14.33
N PHE A 111 -14.00 14.07 15.11
CA PHE A 111 -14.87 15.20 15.44
C PHE A 111 -15.54 15.05 16.80
N ILE A 112 -15.70 16.17 17.50
CA ILE A 112 -16.36 16.26 18.80
C ILE A 112 -17.88 16.25 18.60
N ILE A 113 -18.60 15.43 19.38
CA ILE A 113 -20.06 15.25 19.33
C ILE A 113 -20.79 15.69 20.61
N ASP A 114 -20.04 16.14 21.62
CA ASP A 114 -20.58 16.55 22.92
C ASP A 114 -19.71 17.64 23.56
N GLU A 115 -20.31 18.61 24.25
CA GLU A 115 -19.59 19.71 24.93
C GLU A 115 -18.60 19.22 26.00
N SER A 116 -18.78 18.00 26.53
CA SER A 116 -17.83 17.42 27.49
C SER A 116 -16.51 16.97 26.87
N GLY A 117 -16.41 16.87 25.54
CA GLY A 117 -15.22 16.38 24.84
C GLY A 117 -15.30 14.93 24.35
N ILE A 118 -16.50 14.35 24.25
CA ILE A 118 -16.69 13.07 23.55
C ILE A 118 -16.48 13.29 22.05
N ALA A 119 -15.61 12.50 21.43
CA ALA A 119 -15.30 12.58 20.02
C ALA A 119 -15.31 11.20 19.33
N VAL A 120 -15.49 11.22 18.01
CA VAL A 120 -15.56 10.03 17.14
C VAL A 120 -14.38 10.04 16.18
N THR A 121 -13.85 8.85 15.87
CA THR A 121 -12.82 8.59 14.84
C THR A 121 -12.94 7.14 14.34
N ASN A 122 -12.00 6.67 13.52
CA ASN A 122 -11.92 5.27 13.09
C ASN A 122 -11.13 4.39 14.07
N ASN A 123 -11.37 3.07 14.07
CA ASN A 123 -10.64 2.10 14.89
C ASN A 123 -9.15 2.08 14.51
N HIS A 124 -8.86 1.99 13.22
CA HIS A 124 -7.47 1.89 12.72
C HIS A 124 -6.57 3.10 13.06
N VAL A 125 -7.17 4.23 13.48
CA VAL A 125 -6.45 5.46 13.88
C VAL A 125 -5.98 5.42 15.34
N VAL A 126 -6.60 4.61 16.21
CA VAL A 126 -6.37 4.67 17.67
C VAL A 126 -5.99 3.35 18.34
N THR A 127 -6.37 2.20 17.78
CA THR A 127 -6.22 0.91 18.48
C THR A 127 -4.74 0.52 18.63
N GLY A 128 -4.36 0.10 19.85
CA GLY A 128 -2.97 -0.14 20.24
C GLY A 128 -2.12 1.13 20.52
N ALA A 129 -2.70 2.33 20.51
CA ALA A 129 -1.99 3.55 20.89
C ALA A 129 -1.74 3.63 22.41
N ALA A 130 -0.50 3.89 22.81
CA ALA A 130 -0.14 4.11 24.21
C ALA A 130 -0.45 5.55 24.70
N LEU A 131 -0.54 6.51 23.77
CA LEU A 131 -0.96 7.88 24.03
C LEU A 131 -1.64 8.50 22.80
N LEU A 132 -2.87 9.00 22.97
CA LEU A 132 -3.55 9.82 21.97
C LEU A 132 -3.30 11.31 22.25
N ARG A 133 -2.68 12.01 21.29
CA ARG A 133 -2.53 13.46 21.28
C ARG A 133 -3.52 14.07 20.31
N VAL A 134 -4.45 14.86 20.84
CA VAL A 134 -5.57 15.41 20.07
C VAL A 134 -5.44 16.92 19.93
N TYR A 135 -5.41 17.40 18.69
CA TYR A 135 -5.28 18.82 18.35
C TYR A 135 -6.62 19.34 17.84
N VAL A 136 -7.37 20.02 18.71
CA VAL A 136 -8.69 20.57 18.37
C VAL A 136 -8.54 21.74 17.40
N GLY A 137 -9.21 21.66 16.25
CA GLY A 137 -9.19 22.69 15.19
C GLY A 137 -7.83 23.09 14.63
N GLY A 138 -6.82 22.22 14.72
CA GLY A 138 -5.46 22.52 14.28
C GLY A 138 -4.67 23.39 15.26
N ALA A 139 -5.04 23.39 16.55
CA ALA A 139 -4.24 24.00 17.61
C ALA A 139 -2.80 23.47 17.65
N SER A 140 -1.85 24.27 18.17
CA SER A 140 -0.44 23.86 18.28
C SER A 140 -0.14 22.96 19.48
N GLU A 141 -0.94 23.08 20.54
CA GLU A 141 -0.82 22.28 21.76
C GLU A 141 -1.87 21.15 21.73
N PRO A 142 -1.50 19.89 22.02
CA PRO A 142 -2.46 18.80 22.13
C PRO A 142 -3.15 18.80 23.50
N VAL A 143 -4.38 18.28 23.55
CA VAL A 143 -4.94 17.66 24.75
C VAL A 143 -4.71 16.15 24.69
N ASN A 144 -4.70 15.48 25.84
CA ASN A 144 -4.76 14.02 25.85
C ASN A 144 -6.20 13.58 25.53
N ALA A 145 -6.36 12.37 25.02
CA ALA A 145 -7.63 11.66 25.06
C ALA A 145 -7.43 10.22 25.56
N ARG A 146 -8.50 9.65 26.10
CA ARG A 146 -8.60 8.21 26.36
C ARG A 146 -9.60 7.57 25.41
N ILE A 147 -9.38 6.32 25.04
CA ILE A 147 -10.38 5.50 24.36
C ILE A 147 -11.52 5.20 25.35
N LEU A 148 -12.77 5.17 24.86
CA LEU A 148 -13.93 4.66 25.61
C LEU A 148 -14.26 3.23 25.21
N GLY A 149 -14.30 2.99 23.90
CA GLY A 149 -14.47 1.67 23.29
C GLY A 149 -14.26 1.75 21.78
N VAL A 150 -14.01 0.60 21.16
CA VAL A 150 -13.72 0.45 19.73
C VAL A 150 -14.61 -0.58 19.03
N SER A 151 -14.67 -0.48 17.71
CA SER A 151 -15.25 -1.48 16.83
C SER A 151 -14.39 -1.66 15.59
N GLU A 152 -13.75 -2.82 15.49
CA GLU A 152 -12.91 -3.20 14.34
C GLU A 152 -13.77 -3.33 13.09
N CYS A 153 -14.87 -4.07 13.17
CA CYS A 153 -15.72 -4.42 12.03
C CYS A 153 -16.67 -3.32 11.55
N SER A 154 -16.83 -2.25 12.31
CA SER A 154 -17.46 -1.00 11.86
C SER A 154 -16.46 0.13 11.59
N ASP A 155 -15.17 -0.10 11.86
CA ASP A 155 -14.08 0.87 11.87
C ASP A 155 -14.42 2.17 12.62
N LEU A 156 -14.89 2.04 13.85
CA LEU A 156 -15.28 3.18 14.70
C LEU A 156 -14.59 3.12 16.06
N ALA A 157 -14.27 4.29 16.58
CA ALA A 157 -13.81 4.46 17.95
C ALA A 157 -14.43 5.71 18.57
N VAL A 158 -14.76 5.64 19.86
CA VAL A 158 -15.17 6.81 20.66
C VAL A 158 -14.08 7.12 21.66
N ILE A 159 -13.69 8.39 21.73
CA ILE A 159 -12.64 8.89 22.64
C ILE A 159 -13.17 10.05 23.49
N ASP A 160 -12.56 10.25 24.65
CA ASP A 160 -12.92 11.27 25.65
C ASP A 160 -11.70 12.17 25.92
N LEU A 161 -11.82 13.45 25.59
CA LEU A 161 -10.75 14.45 25.65
C LEU A 161 -10.62 15.07 27.06
N ASP A 162 -9.38 15.31 27.50
CA ASP A 162 -9.07 16.00 28.78
C ASP A 162 -9.55 17.48 28.76
N GLY A 163 -10.82 17.74 29.09
CA GLY A 163 -11.36 19.10 29.13
C GLY A 163 -12.85 19.25 29.42
N GLY A 164 -13.53 19.99 28.54
CA GLY A 164 -14.91 20.46 28.65
C GLY A 164 -15.10 21.82 27.97
N ASP A 165 -16.34 22.27 27.83
CA ASP A 165 -16.73 23.48 27.09
C ASP A 165 -16.29 23.48 25.61
N TYR A 166 -16.21 22.29 24.98
CA TYR A 166 -15.74 22.14 23.60
C TYR A 166 -16.80 22.52 22.54
N PRO A 167 -16.40 23.06 21.38
CA PRO A 167 -17.22 23.08 20.17
C PRO A 167 -17.50 21.66 19.67
N TYR A 168 -18.74 21.40 19.25
CA TYR A 168 -19.16 20.07 18.79
C TYR A 168 -20.04 20.14 17.54
N LEU A 169 -20.13 19.04 16.79
CA LEU A 169 -21.02 18.87 15.64
C LEU A 169 -22.31 18.14 16.04
N GLU A 170 -23.45 18.56 15.51
CA GLU A 170 -24.70 17.80 15.62
C GLU A 170 -24.87 16.81 14.46
N TRP A 171 -25.53 15.67 14.71
CA TRP A 171 -25.92 14.73 13.65
C TRP A 171 -27.10 15.28 12.84
N PHE A 172 -27.08 15.08 11.52
CA PHE A 172 -28.21 15.42 10.66
C PHE A 172 -29.43 14.54 10.96
N ASP A 173 -30.63 15.11 11.10
CA ASP A 173 -31.87 14.37 11.38
C ASP A 173 -32.67 13.98 10.13
N GLY A 174 -32.34 14.57 8.97
CA GLY A 174 -33.06 14.38 7.72
C GLY A 174 -32.71 13.09 6.96
N ASN A 175 -33.38 12.87 5.83
CA ASN A 175 -33.05 11.77 4.93
C ASN A 175 -31.75 12.08 4.18
N ILE A 176 -30.76 11.18 4.28
CA ILE A 176 -29.56 11.21 3.44
C ILE A 176 -29.95 10.55 2.10
N THR A 177 -29.85 11.29 0.99
CA THR A 177 -30.23 10.81 -0.34
C THR A 177 -29.22 11.20 -1.40
N THR A 178 -29.17 10.44 -2.49
CA THR A 178 -28.38 10.74 -3.68
C THR A 178 -28.60 12.16 -4.18
N GLY A 179 -27.51 12.89 -4.44
CA GLY A 179 -27.52 14.31 -4.80
C GLY A 179 -27.63 15.29 -3.63
N LEU A 180 -27.59 14.84 -2.37
CA LEU A 180 -27.38 15.71 -1.20
C LEU A 180 -25.96 16.31 -1.28
N ASP A 181 -25.86 17.64 -1.19
CA ASP A 181 -24.58 18.36 -1.03
C ASP A 181 -23.89 17.96 0.27
N VAL A 182 -22.65 17.48 0.18
CA VAL A 182 -21.83 17.06 1.32
C VAL A 182 -20.42 17.63 1.25
N TYR A 183 -19.78 17.72 2.41
CA TYR A 183 -18.42 18.20 2.57
C TYR A 183 -17.65 17.24 3.46
N ALA A 184 -16.44 16.86 3.07
CA ALA A 184 -15.55 16.05 3.90
C ALA A 184 -14.53 16.96 4.58
N ALA A 185 -14.46 16.89 5.91
CA ALA A 185 -13.56 17.70 6.73
C ALA A 185 -12.48 16.83 7.39
N GLY A 186 -11.24 17.33 7.46
CA GLY A 186 -10.14 16.58 8.07
C GLY A 186 -8.76 17.24 7.94
N PHE A 187 -7.78 16.56 8.52
CA PHE A 187 -6.36 16.94 8.61
C PHE A 187 -5.51 15.86 7.91
N PRO A 188 -5.43 15.87 6.57
CA PRO A 188 -4.80 14.80 5.80
C PRO A 188 -3.29 14.79 6.00
N LEU A 189 -2.68 13.61 5.90
CA LEU A 189 -1.24 13.37 6.08
C LEU A 189 -0.67 13.90 7.41
N GLY A 190 -1.52 14.10 8.42
CA GLY A 190 -1.14 14.70 9.71
C GLY A 190 -0.86 16.21 9.66
N ASP A 191 -1.14 16.90 8.54
CA ASP A 191 -0.92 18.34 8.41
C ASP A 191 -1.77 19.13 9.42
N PRO A 192 -1.23 20.18 10.10
CA PRO A 192 -2.03 21.06 10.93
C PRO A 192 -3.04 21.94 10.16
N GLU A 193 -2.92 22.09 8.83
CA GLU A 193 -3.86 22.85 8.02
C GLU A 193 -5.16 22.06 7.76
N PHE A 194 -6.28 22.66 8.16
CA PHE A 194 -7.61 22.08 8.03
C PHE A 194 -8.08 22.05 6.57
N THR A 195 -8.55 20.88 6.11
CA THR A 195 -9.14 20.72 4.78
C THR A 195 -10.65 20.54 4.83
N LEU A 196 -11.34 21.11 3.84
CA LEU A 196 -12.77 20.96 3.61
C LEU A 196 -13.02 20.84 2.11
N THR A 197 -13.28 19.62 1.64
CA THR A 197 -13.65 19.36 0.24
C THR A 197 -15.18 19.32 0.10
N ARG A 198 -15.71 19.52 -1.13
CA ARG A 198 -17.16 19.44 -1.42
C ARG A 198 -17.42 18.38 -2.48
N GLY A 199 -18.55 17.71 -2.35
CA GLY A 199 -19.15 16.85 -3.35
C GLY A 199 -20.64 16.66 -3.09
N ILE A 200 -21.17 15.54 -3.58
CA ILE A 200 -22.52 15.04 -3.32
C ILE A 200 -22.49 13.59 -2.87
N VAL A 201 -23.57 13.12 -2.24
CA VAL A 201 -23.83 11.68 -2.09
C VAL A 201 -24.09 11.08 -3.48
N SER A 202 -23.16 10.27 -3.95
CA SER A 202 -23.23 9.49 -5.20
C SER A 202 -24.10 8.24 -5.03
N LYS A 203 -24.11 7.64 -3.83
CA LYS A 203 -24.89 6.44 -3.52
C LYS A 203 -25.24 6.37 -2.03
N GLU A 204 -26.50 6.07 -1.74
CA GLU A 204 -27.07 5.97 -0.38
C GLU A 204 -26.60 4.73 0.41
N ASN A 205 -26.16 3.68 -0.28
CA ASN A 205 -25.64 2.46 0.32
C ASN A 205 -24.68 1.75 -0.66
N ALA A 206 -23.44 1.54 -0.21
CA ALA A 206 -22.49 0.61 -0.77
C ALA A 206 -21.98 -0.33 0.33
N SER A 207 -21.39 -1.46 -0.08
CA SER A 207 -20.56 -2.27 0.83
C SER A 207 -19.33 -1.44 1.20
N GLY A 208 -19.00 -1.42 2.49
CA GLY A 208 -17.75 -0.87 3.01
C GLY A 208 -16.79 -1.97 3.42
N TYR A 209 -16.73 -3.08 2.68
CA TYR A 209 -15.78 -4.15 2.95
C TYR A 209 -14.43 -3.80 2.33
N THR A 210 -13.39 -3.74 3.16
CA THR A 210 -12.01 -3.41 2.78
C THR A 210 -11.05 -4.40 3.43
N ASN A 211 -9.76 -4.23 3.18
CA ASN A 211 -8.74 -4.98 3.91
C ASN A 211 -8.55 -4.52 5.36
N TRP A 212 -9.24 -3.50 5.88
CA TRP A 212 -9.12 -3.09 7.29
C TRP A 212 -10.45 -3.00 8.07
N SER A 213 -11.60 -3.28 7.43
CA SER A 213 -12.89 -3.47 8.11
C SER A 213 -13.96 -4.08 7.19
N ALA A 214 -15.13 -4.40 7.74
CA ALA A 214 -16.28 -5.00 7.06
C ALA A 214 -17.59 -4.26 7.37
N VAL A 215 -17.64 -2.95 7.05
CA VAL A 215 -18.79 -2.07 7.31
C VAL A 215 -19.97 -2.44 6.39
N ALA A 216 -21.16 -2.67 6.95
CA ALA A 216 -22.30 -3.20 6.20
C ALA A 216 -22.97 -2.16 5.31
N SER A 217 -22.89 -0.87 5.65
CA SER A 217 -23.43 0.23 4.84
C SER A 217 -22.58 1.51 4.90
N VAL A 218 -21.95 1.86 3.78
CA VAL A 218 -21.27 3.16 3.58
C VAL A 218 -21.97 4.03 2.56
N LEU A 219 -21.89 5.35 2.74
CA LEU A 219 -22.24 6.36 1.74
C LEU A 219 -21.11 6.48 0.73
N GLU A 220 -21.42 6.42 -0.57
CA GLU A 220 -20.47 6.76 -1.64
C GLU A 220 -20.64 8.25 -1.98
N HIS A 221 -19.55 9.00 -2.08
CA HIS A 221 -19.53 10.42 -2.43
C HIS A 221 -18.38 10.76 -3.40
N ASP A 222 -18.46 11.92 -4.06
CA ASP A 222 -17.39 12.46 -4.91
C ASP A 222 -16.57 13.59 -4.23
N ALA A 223 -16.88 13.92 -2.97
CA ALA A 223 -16.06 14.82 -2.15
C ALA A 223 -14.71 14.16 -1.83
N THR A 224 -13.62 14.68 -2.38
CA THR A 224 -12.27 14.09 -2.26
C THR A 224 -11.80 13.96 -0.81
N ILE A 225 -11.32 12.78 -0.44
CA ILE A 225 -10.56 12.55 0.79
C ILE A 225 -9.21 11.89 0.48
N ASN A 226 -8.20 12.27 1.26
CA ASN A 226 -6.83 11.75 1.22
C ASN A 226 -6.53 10.99 2.52
N PRO A 227 -5.46 10.16 2.59
CA PRO A 227 -5.03 9.54 3.84
C PRO A 227 -4.88 10.58 4.98
N GLY A 228 -5.34 10.23 6.18
CA GLY A 228 -5.44 11.14 7.33
C GLY A 228 -6.78 11.88 7.47
N ASN A 229 -7.62 11.94 6.43
CA ASN A 229 -9.02 12.39 6.57
C ASN A 229 -9.93 11.32 7.21
N SER A 230 -9.49 10.06 7.27
CA SER A 230 -10.14 8.94 7.97
C SER A 230 -10.49 9.35 9.41
N GLY A 231 -11.71 9.00 9.84
CA GLY A 231 -12.29 9.36 11.13
C GLY A 231 -12.87 10.78 11.18
N GLY A 232 -12.50 11.66 10.25
CA GLY A 232 -13.09 13.00 10.10
C GLY A 232 -14.56 12.94 9.66
N PRO A 233 -15.35 14.00 9.87
CA PRO A 233 -16.77 13.97 9.55
C PRO A 233 -17.02 14.22 8.06
N LEU A 234 -18.02 13.52 7.52
CA LEU A 234 -18.75 13.91 6.32
C LEU A 234 -20.00 14.68 6.79
N ILE A 235 -20.19 15.91 6.32
CA ILE A 235 -21.24 16.84 6.80
C ILE A 235 -22.11 17.39 5.66
N ASN A 236 -23.31 17.86 6.00
CA ASN A 236 -24.17 18.64 5.10
C ASN A 236 -23.75 20.13 5.05
N ALA A 237 -24.44 20.93 4.22
CA ALA A 237 -24.16 22.36 4.04
C ALA A 237 -24.42 23.26 5.27
N ASP A 238 -25.09 22.75 6.30
CA ASP A 238 -25.38 23.46 7.56
C ASP A 238 -24.39 23.09 8.68
N GLY A 239 -23.45 22.16 8.42
CA GLY A 239 -22.43 21.70 9.37
C GLY A 239 -22.74 20.38 10.09
N GLN A 240 -23.87 19.74 9.79
CA GLN A 240 -24.36 18.56 10.51
C GLN A 240 -23.85 17.24 9.90
N ILE A 241 -23.51 16.28 10.76
CA ILE A 241 -22.86 15.02 10.36
C ILE A 241 -23.83 14.09 9.61
N VAL A 242 -23.41 13.59 8.46
CA VAL A 242 -24.09 12.55 7.67
C VAL A 242 -23.32 11.22 7.62
N GLY A 243 -22.03 11.21 7.99
CA GLY A 243 -21.22 10.00 8.12
C GLY A 243 -19.80 10.28 8.61
N VAL A 244 -18.99 9.21 8.74
CA VAL A 244 -17.58 9.27 9.14
C VAL A 244 -16.70 8.87 7.95
N ASN A 245 -15.81 9.74 7.51
CA ASN A 245 -14.90 9.49 6.39
C ASN A 245 -14.08 8.21 6.67
N TYR A 246 -14.01 7.29 5.71
CA TYR A 246 -13.59 5.91 5.97
C TYR A 246 -12.62 5.37 4.92
N ALA A 247 -13.02 5.31 3.64
CA ALA A 247 -12.23 4.66 2.59
C ALA A 247 -12.25 5.45 1.27
N SER A 248 -11.29 5.19 0.38
CA SER A 248 -11.28 5.78 -0.96
C SER A 248 -10.80 4.79 -2.03
N ASN A 249 -11.28 4.99 -3.25
CA ASN A 249 -10.76 4.37 -4.46
C ASN A 249 -10.51 5.49 -5.50
N PRO A 250 -9.33 6.16 -5.44
CA PRO A 250 -9.05 7.34 -6.26
C PRO A 250 -9.02 7.01 -7.76
N ASN A 251 -8.69 5.78 -8.14
CA ASN A 251 -8.69 5.31 -9.54
C ASN A 251 -10.06 5.43 -10.23
N PHE A 252 -11.15 5.41 -9.46
CA PHE A 252 -12.52 5.61 -9.94
C PHE A 252 -13.17 6.90 -9.42
N ASN A 253 -12.41 7.75 -8.69
CA ASN A 253 -12.91 8.92 -7.96
C ASN A 253 -14.13 8.58 -7.07
N GLN A 254 -14.04 7.46 -6.35
CA GLN A 254 -15.03 7.05 -5.36
C GLN A 254 -14.46 7.25 -3.96
N TYR A 255 -15.26 7.86 -3.07
CA TYR A 255 -14.90 8.08 -1.68
C TYR A 255 -16.06 7.58 -0.81
N PHE A 256 -15.73 7.06 0.38
CA PHE A 256 -16.69 6.36 1.24
C PHE A 256 -16.65 6.87 2.67
N ALA A 257 -17.84 7.02 3.24
CA ALA A 257 -18.04 7.34 4.65
C ALA A 257 -18.99 6.34 5.30
N ILE A 258 -18.69 5.87 6.50
CA ILE A 258 -19.62 5.06 7.32
C ILE A 258 -20.89 5.88 7.51
N ALA A 259 -22.05 5.33 7.12
CA ALA A 259 -23.30 6.07 7.13
C ALA A 259 -23.73 6.42 8.57
N ARG A 260 -24.31 7.61 8.78
CA ARG A 260 -24.88 8.02 10.09
C ARG A 260 -25.68 6.90 10.76
N ASP A 261 -26.58 6.27 10.01
CA ASP A 261 -27.51 5.27 10.56
C ASP A 261 -26.83 3.94 10.93
N GLU A 262 -25.65 3.65 10.37
CA GLU A 262 -24.77 2.55 10.82
C GLU A 262 -23.98 2.99 12.06
N ALA A 263 -23.41 4.20 12.02
CA ALA A 263 -22.51 4.70 13.05
C ALA A 263 -23.21 4.98 14.39
N LEU A 264 -24.45 5.48 14.39
CA LEU A 264 -25.15 5.92 15.61
C LEU A 264 -25.40 4.78 16.61
N ASP A 265 -25.81 3.60 16.14
CA ASP A 265 -26.09 2.46 17.02
C ASP A 265 -24.78 1.90 17.64
N VAL A 266 -23.68 1.89 16.88
CA VAL A 266 -22.35 1.48 17.38
C VAL A 266 -21.80 2.51 18.37
N ILE A 267 -21.81 3.80 18.02
CA ILE A 267 -21.29 4.91 18.85
C ILE A 267 -22.01 5.00 20.21
N ALA A 268 -23.27 4.57 20.30
CA ALA A 268 -23.99 4.50 21.57
C ALA A 268 -23.33 3.52 22.56
N GLU A 269 -23.01 2.31 22.13
CA GLU A 269 -22.33 1.27 22.95
C GLU A 269 -20.88 1.67 23.27
N LEU A 270 -20.13 2.14 22.26
CA LEU A 270 -18.74 2.62 22.45
C LEU A 270 -18.67 3.78 23.47
N ARG A 271 -19.70 4.63 23.54
CA ARG A 271 -19.80 5.73 24.50
C ARG A 271 -20.12 5.27 25.94
N GLU A 272 -20.78 4.12 26.12
CA GLU A 272 -20.97 3.53 27.46
C GLU A 272 -19.71 2.79 27.96
N GLY A 273 -18.76 2.49 27.06
CA GLY A 273 -17.52 1.80 27.36
C GLY A 273 -17.56 0.30 27.05
N ASN A 274 -18.37 -0.08 26.06
CA ASN A 274 -18.47 -1.44 25.53
C ASN A 274 -17.77 -1.49 24.16
N ASP A 275 -16.89 -2.46 23.92
CA ASP A 275 -16.37 -2.74 22.57
C ASP A 275 -17.38 -3.57 21.76
N VAL A 276 -17.42 -3.38 20.45
CA VAL A 276 -18.44 -3.97 19.55
C VAL A 276 -17.77 -4.61 18.33
N ASP A 277 -18.02 -5.88 18.05
CA ASP A 277 -17.36 -6.64 16.98
C ASP A 277 -15.82 -6.43 16.97
N SER A 278 -15.17 -6.66 18.13
CA SER A 278 -13.75 -6.42 18.36
C SER A 278 -13.15 -7.45 19.33
N ILE A 279 -11.85 -7.71 19.19
CA ILE A 279 -11.02 -8.50 20.12
C ILE A 279 -9.84 -7.68 20.69
N GLY A 280 -9.68 -6.43 20.25
CA GLY A 280 -8.63 -5.48 20.63
C GLY A 280 -7.44 -5.43 19.69
N VAL A 281 -7.62 -5.58 18.37
CA VAL A 281 -6.53 -5.51 17.38
C VAL A 281 -6.74 -4.39 16.35
N ASN A 282 -5.64 -3.82 15.88
CA ASN A 282 -5.63 -3.06 14.62
C ASN A 282 -5.26 -4.04 13.50
N GLY A 283 -6.28 -4.62 12.87
CA GLY A 283 -6.13 -5.72 11.91
C GLY A 283 -6.15 -5.26 10.45
N VAL A 284 -5.30 -5.87 9.62
CA VAL A 284 -5.32 -5.73 8.16
C VAL A 284 -5.35 -7.12 7.50
N ALA A 285 -6.38 -7.38 6.69
CA ALA A 285 -6.47 -8.57 5.85
C ALA A 285 -5.32 -8.59 4.82
N VAL A 286 -4.52 -9.65 4.86
CA VAL A 286 -3.43 -9.94 3.93
C VAL A 286 -3.72 -11.24 3.20
N SER A 287 -3.44 -11.28 1.89
CA SER A 287 -3.51 -12.51 1.09
C SER A 287 -2.70 -12.38 -0.20
N ASP A 288 -2.12 -13.49 -0.64
CA ASP A 288 -1.48 -13.65 -1.95
C ASP A 288 -2.49 -13.87 -3.10
N GLY A 289 -3.78 -14.08 -2.79
CA GLY A 289 -4.83 -14.42 -3.76
C GLY A 289 -4.80 -15.88 -4.25
N ALA A 290 -4.02 -16.76 -3.64
CA ALA A 290 -3.78 -18.14 -4.06
C ALA A 290 -3.80 -19.18 -2.91
N THR A 291 -2.95 -19.00 -1.89
CA THR A 291 -2.61 -20.03 -0.89
C THR A 291 -2.59 -19.47 0.54
N PHE A 292 -2.02 -18.29 0.75
CA PHE A 292 -1.95 -17.63 2.06
C PHE A 292 -3.03 -16.54 2.21
N SER A 293 -3.70 -16.54 3.37
CA SER A 293 -4.67 -15.51 3.75
C SER A 293 -4.83 -15.44 5.27
N GLY A 294 -4.92 -14.24 5.82
CA GLY A 294 -5.08 -14.01 7.25
C GLY A 294 -5.26 -12.53 7.62
N ILE A 295 -5.36 -12.25 8.92
CA ILE A 295 -5.40 -10.87 9.45
C ILE A 295 -4.06 -10.55 10.10
N TRP A 296 -3.27 -9.70 9.46
CA TRP A 296 -2.07 -9.09 10.04
C TRP A 296 -2.45 -8.17 11.21
N VAL A 297 -1.83 -8.36 12.36
CA VAL A 297 -2.05 -7.58 13.58
C VAL A 297 -1.02 -6.46 13.63
N SER A 298 -1.38 -5.26 13.17
CA SER A 298 -0.48 -4.11 13.22
C SER A 298 -0.24 -3.60 14.65
N SER A 299 -1.23 -3.74 15.55
CA SER A 299 -1.09 -3.45 16.98
C SER A 299 -2.17 -4.15 17.79
N VAL A 300 -1.94 -4.27 19.11
CA VAL A 300 -2.86 -4.88 20.08
C VAL A 300 -3.14 -3.90 21.21
N GLU A 301 -4.39 -3.79 21.65
CA GLU A 301 -4.78 -3.00 22.82
C GLU A 301 -4.53 -3.77 24.12
N SER A 302 -3.82 -3.16 25.08
CA SER A 302 -3.48 -3.87 26.32
C SER A 302 -4.67 -4.02 27.26
N GLY A 303 -4.86 -5.24 27.77
CA GLY A 303 -6.01 -5.68 28.56
C GLY A 303 -7.14 -6.30 27.72
N SER A 304 -7.06 -6.24 26.39
CA SER A 304 -8.06 -6.82 25.47
C SER A 304 -8.08 -8.37 25.49
N PRO A 305 -9.12 -9.01 24.91
CA PRO A 305 -9.10 -10.46 24.64
C PRO A 305 -7.89 -10.94 23.84
N ALA A 306 -7.32 -10.10 22.95
CA ALA A 306 -6.11 -10.39 22.19
C ALA A 306 -4.84 -10.34 23.05
N ASP A 307 -4.63 -9.27 23.83
CA ASP A 307 -3.48 -9.17 24.78
C ASP A 307 -3.54 -10.29 25.84
N GLN A 308 -4.75 -10.60 26.33
CA GLN A 308 -4.98 -11.75 27.24
C GLN A 308 -4.78 -13.12 26.58
N ALA A 309 -4.84 -13.22 25.25
CA ALA A 309 -4.45 -14.41 24.51
C ALA A 309 -2.95 -14.43 24.16
N GLY A 310 -2.20 -13.34 24.39
CA GLY A 310 -0.78 -13.24 24.04
C GLY A 310 -0.51 -12.92 22.57
N LEU A 311 -1.48 -12.34 21.84
CA LEU A 311 -1.25 -11.77 20.51
C LEU A 311 -0.27 -10.59 20.59
N GLU A 312 0.62 -10.49 19.62
CA GLU A 312 1.63 -9.43 19.51
C GLU A 312 1.54 -8.71 18.14
N GLY A 313 2.08 -7.50 18.06
CA GLY A 313 2.17 -6.79 16.78
C GLY A 313 3.11 -7.52 15.82
N GLY A 314 2.66 -7.77 14.59
CA GLY A 314 3.34 -8.62 13.61
C GLY A 314 2.90 -10.09 13.64
N ASP A 315 1.93 -10.47 14.46
CA ASP A 315 1.23 -11.75 14.33
C ASP A 315 0.25 -11.71 13.13
N ILE A 316 0.01 -12.85 12.50
CA ILE A 316 -1.02 -13.02 11.46
C ILE A 316 -2.02 -14.08 11.91
N ILE A 317 -3.26 -13.70 12.15
CA ILE A 317 -4.34 -14.65 12.48
C ILE A 317 -4.75 -15.37 11.20
N THR A 318 -4.47 -16.67 11.10
CA THR A 318 -4.74 -17.50 9.91
C THR A 318 -6.13 -18.12 9.98
N LEU A 319 -6.48 -18.71 11.13
CA LEU A 319 -7.79 -19.31 11.39
C LEU A 319 -8.48 -18.68 12.61
N MET A 320 -9.81 -18.56 12.54
CA MET A 320 -10.67 -18.36 13.72
C MET A 320 -11.82 -19.38 13.69
N GLU A 321 -12.09 -20.04 14.81
CA GLU A 321 -13.09 -21.12 14.94
C GLU A 321 -12.93 -22.27 13.90
N GLY A 322 -11.71 -22.46 13.38
CA GLY A 322 -11.39 -23.43 12.33
C GLY A 322 -11.80 -23.00 10.91
N LEU A 323 -12.04 -21.71 10.69
CA LEU A 323 -12.33 -21.11 9.38
C LEU A 323 -11.15 -20.22 8.97
N GLN A 324 -10.76 -20.30 7.69
CA GLN A 324 -9.75 -19.42 7.08
C GLN A 324 -10.26 -17.98 7.05
N LEU A 325 -9.37 -17.03 7.34
CA LEU A 325 -9.65 -15.60 7.31
C LEU A 325 -9.14 -14.95 6.01
N ALA A 326 -9.70 -13.79 5.66
CA ALA A 326 -9.28 -12.96 4.52
C ALA A 326 -9.29 -13.67 3.15
N THR A 327 -10.17 -14.66 2.94
CA THR A 327 -10.20 -15.50 1.72
C THR A 327 -10.51 -14.75 0.43
N ASN A 328 -10.97 -13.50 0.54
CA ASN A 328 -11.23 -12.57 -0.56
C ASN A 328 -10.40 -11.26 -0.48
N GLY A 329 -9.39 -11.19 0.41
CA GLY A 329 -8.60 -9.99 0.66
C GLY A 329 -9.30 -8.91 1.49
N THR A 330 -10.38 -9.24 2.22
CA THR A 330 -11.11 -8.31 3.09
C THR A 330 -11.30 -8.88 4.50
N MET A 331 -11.71 -8.05 5.45
CA MET A 331 -12.07 -8.51 6.80
C MET A 331 -13.47 -9.18 6.90
N GLU A 332 -14.14 -9.47 5.78
CA GLU A 332 -15.49 -10.07 5.75
C GLU A 332 -15.57 -11.37 6.56
N ASP A 333 -14.69 -12.35 6.30
CA ASP A 333 -14.68 -13.65 7.00
C ASP A 333 -14.51 -13.49 8.53
N TYR A 334 -13.59 -12.61 8.94
CA TYR A 334 -13.28 -12.34 10.35
C TYR A 334 -14.47 -11.69 11.07
N CYS A 335 -15.06 -10.68 10.45
CA CYS A 335 -16.16 -9.92 11.04
C CYS A 335 -17.47 -10.70 11.07
N ASP A 336 -17.76 -11.54 10.08
CA ASP A 336 -18.90 -12.45 10.12
C ASP A 336 -18.76 -13.50 11.24
N ILE A 337 -17.54 -13.89 11.63
CA ILE A 337 -17.33 -14.75 12.81
C ILE A 337 -17.66 -13.96 14.08
N LEU A 338 -17.05 -12.79 14.31
CA LEU A 338 -17.29 -11.98 15.52
C LEU A 338 -18.77 -11.66 15.72
N ARG A 339 -19.48 -11.27 14.65
CA ARG A 339 -20.92 -10.95 14.65
C ARG A 339 -21.84 -12.13 15.00
N THR A 340 -21.34 -13.36 15.01
CA THR A 340 -22.09 -14.54 15.46
C THR A 340 -21.90 -14.86 16.95
N ARG A 341 -21.07 -14.11 17.67
CA ARG A 341 -20.60 -14.40 19.03
C ARG A 341 -20.88 -13.26 20.00
N SER A 342 -20.68 -13.56 21.28
CA SER A 342 -20.68 -12.61 22.40
C SER A 342 -19.24 -12.22 22.70
N ALA A 343 -18.99 -11.01 23.19
CA ALA A 343 -17.63 -10.58 23.58
C ALA A 343 -16.96 -11.47 24.65
N ASP A 344 -17.76 -12.13 25.50
CA ASP A 344 -17.31 -13.12 26.51
C ASP A 344 -17.11 -14.56 25.96
N ASP A 345 -17.47 -14.85 24.71
CA ASP A 345 -17.41 -16.22 24.18
C ASP A 345 -15.94 -16.66 23.96
N VAL A 346 -15.66 -17.92 24.27
CA VAL A 346 -14.35 -18.53 24.00
C VAL A 346 -14.27 -18.93 22.53
N MET A 347 -13.30 -18.40 21.80
CA MET A 347 -13.09 -18.64 20.37
C MET A 347 -11.67 -19.15 20.12
N SER A 348 -11.51 -20.27 19.41
CA SER A 348 -10.17 -20.77 19.05
C SER A 348 -9.56 -19.96 17.92
N ILE A 349 -8.27 -19.65 18.01
CA ILE A 349 -7.49 -18.97 16.97
C ILE A 349 -6.20 -19.75 16.66
N GLU A 350 -5.80 -19.70 15.39
CA GLU A 350 -4.48 -20.09 14.88
C GLU A 350 -3.77 -18.82 14.40
N VAL A 351 -2.49 -18.70 14.73
CA VAL A 351 -1.71 -17.47 14.53
C VAL A 351 -0.31 -17.81 14.07
N LEU A 352 0.13 -17.23 12.95
CA LEU A 352 1.53 -17.24 12.52
C LEU A 352 2.25 -16.01 13.08
N ARG A 353 3.20 -16.20 13.99
CA ARG A 353 4.06 -15.13 14.51
C ARG A 353 5.17 -14.82 13.52
N PHE A 354 4.98 -13.80 12.71
CA PHE A 354 5.87 -13.50 11.57
C PHE A 354 7.34 -13.28 11.99
N GLN A 355 7.59 -12.73 13.18
CA GLN A 355 8.95 -12.49 13.69
C GLN A 355 9.73 -13.76 14.04
N THR A 356 9.06 -14.87 14.37
CA THR A 356 9.69 -16.12 14.84
C THR A 356 9.40 -17.34 13.98
N GLY A 357 8.41 -17.26 13.08
CA GLY A 357 7.88 -18.41 12.37
C GLY A 357 7.05 -19.34 13.25
N GLU A 358 6.68 -18.95 14.47
CA GLU A 358 5.88 -19.82 15.34
C GLU A 358 4.41 -19.87 14.90
N LEU A 359 3.90 -21.08 14.58
CA LEU A 359 2.46 -21.32 14.50
C LEU A 359 1.93 -21.61 15.90
N LEU A 360 1.16 -20.67 16.40
CA LEU A 360 0.56 -20.66 17.73
C LEU A 360 -0.91 -21.08 17.63
N GLU A 361 -1.35 -22.00 18.51
CA GLU A 361 -2.78 -22.24 18.72
C GLU A 361 -3.19 -21.71 20.10
N GLY A 362 -4.32 -21.01 20.18
CA GLY A 362 -4.84 -20.45 21.42
C GLY A 362 -6.35 -20.30 21.41
N GLN A 363 -6.89 -19.62 22.42
CA GLN A 363 -8.29 -19.21 22.46
C GLN A 363 -8.45 -17.83 23.08
N LEU A 364 -9.09 -16.92 22.35
CA LEU A 364 -9.62 -15.68 22.89
C LEU A 364 -10.57 -16.01 24.06
N ASN A 365 -10.48 -15.23 25.14
CA ASN A 365 -11.19 -15.46 26.41
C ASN A 365 -10.92 -16.83 27.10
N GLY A 366 -9.87 -17.57 26.71
CA GLY A 366 -9.66 -18.96 27.14
C GLY A 366 -8.21 -19.31 27.49
N ARG A 367 -7.52 -19.94 26.55
CA ARG A 367 -6.14 -20.45 26.66
C ARG A 367 -5.23 -19.47 25.95
N GLU A 368 -4.23 -18.94 26.64
CA GLU A 368 -3.13 -18.17 26.03
C GLU A 368 -2.53 -18.94 24.83
N LEU A 369 -2.04 -18.22 23.83
CA LEU A 369 -1.38 -18.78 22.66
C LEU A 369 -0.17 -19.62 23.12
N GLU A 370 -0.17 -20.89 22.73
CA GLU A 370 0.95 -21.81 22.94
C GLU A 370 1.45 -22.25 21.56
N VAL A 371 2.77 -22.42 21.43
CA VAL A 371 3.37 -22.92 20.18
C VAL A 371 2.84 -24.32 19.89
N ALA A 372 2.05 -24.44 18.83
CA ALA A 372 1.54 -25.72 18.34
C ALA A 372 2.58 -26.39 17.43
N SER A 373 3.24 -25.58 16.58
CA SER A 373 4.41 -25.97 15.80
C SER A 373 5.23 -24.73 15.43
N THR A 374 6.51 -24.71 15.78
CA THR A 374 7.44 -23.72 15.22
C THR A 374 7.74 -24.11 13.76
N PHE A 375 7.72 -23.17 12.80
CA PHE A 375 8.53 -23.33 11.60
C PHE A 375 10.00 -23.26 12.05
N GLY A 376 10.63 -24.42 12.27
CA GLY A 376 11.99 -24.54 12.80
C GLY A 376 12.13 -24.79 14.32
N GLY A 377 11.34 -25.69 14.93
CA GLY A 377 11.46 -26.02 16.37
C GLY A 377 10.54 -27.14 16.88
N ASP A 378 11.10 -28.08 17.65
CA ASP A 378 10.50 -29.39 17.99
C ASP A 378 9.88 -29.52 19.41
N GLY A 379 8.72 -30.18 19.54
CA GLY A 379 8.61 -31.27 20.55
C GLY A 379 7.41 -31.44 21.50
N GLY A 380 6.18 -31.65 21.00
CA GLY A 380 5.15 -32.54 21.63
C GLY A 380 4.20 -31.98 22.71
N ASP A 381 3.08 -32.64 23.06
CA ASP A 381 2.49 -33.95 22.67
C ASP A 381 0.94 -33.88 22.69
N GLY A 382 0.27 -34.45 21.68
CA GLY A 382 -1.19 -34.33 21.45
C GLY A 382 -1.97 -35.61 21.08
N GLY A 383 -1.30 -36.71 20.69
CA GLY A 383 -1.89 -38.06 20.67
C GLY A 383 -2.30 -38.73 19.33
N ASN A 384 -1.50 -39.74 18.94
CA ASN A 384 -1.93 -40.99 18.27
C ASN A 384 -2.31 -40.93 16.76
N GLY A 385 -1.32 -40.90 15.87
CA GLY A 385 -1.43 -41.14 14.41
C GLY A 385 -0.82 -42.48 13.95
N GLY A 386 0.52 -42.56 13.87
CA GLY A 386 1.30 -43.81 13.83
C GLY A 386 2.10 -44.13 12.55
N ASP A 387 3.39 -44.42 12.76
CA ASP A 387 4.30 -45.21 11.91
C ASP A 387 4.89 -44.58 10.63
N ALA A 388 5.56 -43.44 10.80
CA ALA A 388 6.90 -43.21 10.24
C ALA A 388 7.81 -42.69 11.37
N GLY A 389 9.13 -42.74 11.23
CA GLY A 389 10.04 -42.27 12.26
C GLY A 389 10.24 -40.75 12.19
N ASP A 390 9.99 -40.05 13.28
CA ASP A 390 10.11 -38.59 13.34
C ASP A 390 11.54 -38.13 13.02
N VAL A 391 11.71 -37.42 11.91
CA VAL A 391 12.94 -36.73 11.53
C VAL A 391 12.78 -35.28 11.98
N ALA A 392 13.69 -34.80 12.82
CA ALA A 392 13.73 -33.39 13.19
C ALA A 392 14.36 -32.58 12.05
N TYR A 393 13.79 -31.40 11.77
CA TYR A 393 14.29 -30.47 10.76
C TYR A 393 14.76 -29.17 11.41
N VAL A 394 15.70 -28.50 10.76
CA VAL A 394 16.25 -27.21 11.17
C VAL A 394 16.33 -26.29 9.96
N THR A 395 15.85 -25.07 10.12
CA THR A 395 16.02 -24.01 9.11
C THR A 395 17.47 -23.55 9.10
N ILE A 396 18.05 -23.49 7.90
CA ILE A 396 19.42 -23.03 7.67
C ILE A 396 19.43 -21.86 6.68
N PHE A 397 20.46 -21.02 6.78
CA PHE A 397 20.63 -19.78 6.03
C PHE A 397 22.02 -19.74 5.38
N ASP A 398 22.18 -18.99 4.30
CA ASP A 398 23.50 -18.67 3.75
C ASP A 398 24.27 -17.64 4.62
N ASP A 399 25.52 -17.35 4.28
CA ASP A 399 26.39 -16.43 5.03
C ASP A 399 25.85 -14.97 5.06
N THR A 400 24.96 -14.61 4.13
CA THR A 400 24.30 -13.28 4.06
C THR A 400 22.90 -13.25 4.67
N GLY A 401 22.23 -14.41 4.79
CA GLY A 401 20.82 -14.50 5.19
C GLY A 401 19.83 -14.16 4.08
N ALA A 402 20.26 -14.15 2.82
CA ALA A 402 19.41 -13.87 1.67
C ALA A 402 18.62 -15.09 1.17
N ILE A 403 19.08 -16.31 1.48
CA ILE A 403 18.38 -17.57 1.18
C ILE A 403 18.31 -18.52 2.38
N GLN A 404 17.23 -19.29 2.46
CA GLN A 404 16.96 -20.27 3.51
C GLN A 404 16.29 -21.55 3.00
N MET A 405 16.38 -22.64 3.77
CA MET A 405 15.56 -23.87 3.62
C MET A 405 15.58 -24.72 4.90
N ASP A 406 14.60 -25.60 5.09
CA ASP A 406 14.65 -26.63 6.15
C ASP A 406 15.40 -27.88 5.69
N VAL A 407 16.30 -28.39 6.53
CA VAL A 407 17.01 -29.67 6.31
C VAL A 407 16.97 -30.54 7.57
N PRO A 408 17.14 -31.87 7.49
CA PRO A 408 17.20 -32.73 8.66
C PRO A 408 18.31 -32.29 9.64
N ASP A 409 18.08 -32.40 10.96
CA ASP A 409 19.06 -32.05 12.02
C ASP A 409 20.40 -32.80 11.88
N SER A 410 20.34 -33.99 11.28
CA SER A 410 21.48 -34.84 10.95
C SER A 410 22.35 -34.31 9.80
N TRP A 411 21.88 -33.36 8.99
CA TRP A 411 22.60 -32.73 7.88
C TRP A 411 23.40 -31.50 8.38
N ASN A 412 24.21 -31.70 9.41
CA ASN A 412 24.90 -30.65 10.18
C ASN A 412 26.22 -30.14 9.59
N ASP A 413 26.65 -30.64 8.43
CA ASP A 413 27.74 -30.04 7.64
C ASP A 413 27.11 -29.06 6.64
N VAL A 414 27.17 -27.77 6.98
CA VAL A 414 26.44 -26.69 6.29
C VAL A 414 27.44 -25.65 5.76
N ASN A 415 27.20 -25.18 4.53
CA ASN A 415 28.01 -24.17 3.86
C ASN A 415 27.13 -23.09 3.24
N GLY A 416 27.20 -21.86 3.77
CA GLY A 416 26.48 -20.68 3.28
C GLY A 416 27.28 -19.77 2.34
N ALA A 417 28.43 -20.23 1.83
CA ALA A 417 29.24 -19.42 0.93
C ALA A 417 28.55 -19.21 -0.43
N ALA A 418 28.66 -17.98 -0.95
CA ALA A 418 28.07 -17.55 -2.22
C ALA A 418 28.32 -18.52 -3.39
N TRP A 419 27.34 -18.63 -4.29
CA TRP A 419 27.36 -19.56 -5.42
C TRP A 419 28.35 -19.10 -6.48
N GLU A 420 29.54 -19.68 -6.51
CA GLU A 420 30.58 -19.38 -7.51
C GLU A 420 30.64 -20.36 -8.69
N ARG A 421 31.00 -19.86 -9.87
CA ARG A 421 31.45 -20.64 -11.03
C ARG A 421 32.66 -19.96 -11.68
N ASP A 422 33.75 -20.71 -11.88
CA ASP A 422 35.02 -20.24 -12.46
C ASP A 422 35.62 -18.97 -11.79
N GLY A 423 35.32 -18.74 -10.51
CA GLY A 423 35.76 -17.55 -9.76
C GLY A 423 34.94 -16.29 -10.02
N GLN A 424 33.71 -16.43 -10.53
CA GLN A 424 32.67 -15.40 -10.51
C GLN A 424 31.54 -15.84 -9.57
N VAL A 425 31.04 -14.92 -8.75
CA VAL A 425 29.76 -15.08 -8.06
C VAL A 425 28.62 -15.08 -9.09
N LEU A 426 27.71 -16.04 -8.95
CA LEU A 426 26.46 -16.14 -9.69
C LEU A 426 25.27 -15.68 -8.85
N GLY A 427 25.31 -15.88 -7.54
CA GLY A 427 24.26 -15.50 -6.60
C GLY A 427 24.50 -16.06 -5.20
N ALA A 428 23.46 -16.13 -4.38
CA ALA A 428 23.49 -16.75 -3.06
C ALA A 428 23.58 -18.28 -3.19
N GLY A 429 24.20 -18.94 -2.20
CA GLY A 429 24.47 -20.37 -2.22
C GLY A 429 24.44 -20.98 -0.83
N LEU A 430 23.74 -22.11 -0.69
CA LEU A 430 23.53 -22.80 0.58
C LEU A 430 23.57 -24.32 0.35
N SER A 431 24.42 -25.02 1.09
CA SER A 431 24.58 -26.47 1.01
C SER A 431 24.42 -27.11 2.37
N ALA A 432 23.83 -28.31 2.44
CA ALA A 432 23.78 -29.11 3.67
C ALA A 432 23.86 -30.61 3.40
N SER A 433 24.54 -31.34 4.29
CA SER A 433 24.75 -32.79 4.22
C SER A 433 25.17 -33.32 5.61
N PRO A 434 25.09 -34.63 5.88
CA PRO A 434 25.84 -35.26 6.97
C PRO A 434 27.38 -35.25 6.74
N ASP A 435 27.83 -35.03 5.50
CA ASP A 435 29.22 -34.93 5.04
C ASP A 435 29.24 -34.25 3.63
N LEU A 436 29.65 -32.98 3.51
CA LEU A 436 29.64 -32.26 2.23
C LEU A 436 30.71 -32.76 1.25
N ASP A 437 31.89 -33.15 1.75
CA ASP A 437 32.93 -33.82 0.94
C ASP A 437 32.39 -35.15 0.36
N GLY A 438 31.56 -35.87 1.13
CA GLY A 438 30.86 -37.08 0.74
C GLY A 438 29.75 -36.86 -0.29
N PHE A 439 28.92 -35.81 -0.11
CA PHE A 439 27.84 -35.41 -1.02
C PHE A 439 28.39 -34.98 -2.40
N TYR A 440 29.33 -34.05 -2.44
CA TYR A 440 29.95 -33.62 -3.71
C TYR A 440 30.87 -34.69 -4.34
N GLY A 441 31.33 -35.67 -3.55
CA GLY A 441 32.26 -36.71 -3.98
C GLY A 441 31.62 -38.05 -4.39
N SER A 442 30.33 -38.29 -4.09
CA SER A 442 29.71 -39.61 -4.25
C SER A 442 28.18 -39.58 -4.36
N PHE A 443 27.59 -40.72 -4.73
CA PHE A 443 26.14 -40.96 -4.73
C PHE A 443 25.66 -41.75 -3.49
N ASP A 444 26.52 -41.91 -2.48
CA ASP A 444 26.27 -42.75 -1.30
C ASP A 444 25.98 -41.91 -0.03
N VAL A 445 25.93 -40.58 -0.14
CA VAL A 445 25.68 -39.62 0.95
C VAL A 445 24.57 -38.65 0.51
N PRO A 446 23.45 -38.54 1.25
CA PRO A 446 22.37 -37.62 0.91
C PRO A 446 22.76 -36.17 1.23
N GLY A 447 22.13 -35.21 0.56
CA GLY A 447 22.42 -33.80 0.77
C GLY A 447 21.70 -32.89 -0.21
N VAL A 448 21.84 -31.58 -0.02
CA VAL A 448 21.25 -30.53 -0.85
C VAL A 448 22.25 -29.42 -1.19
N PHE A 449 22.11 -28.88 -2.39
CA PHE A 449 22.55 -27.54 -2.77
C PHE A 449 21.33 -26.71 -3.21
N PHE A 450 21.17 -25.52 -2.66
CA PHE A 450 20.25 -24.48 -3.13
C PHE A 450 21.08 -23.24 -3.50
N GLY A 451 20.83 -22.69 -4.68
CA GLY A 451 21.34 -21.38 -5.07
C GLY A 451 20.26 -20.53 -5.74
N ALA A 452 20.26 -19.23 -5.45
CA ALA A 452 19.32 -18.26 -6.03
C ALA A 452 20.09 -17.14 -6.74
N SER A 453 19.63 -16.72 -7.92
CA SER A 453 20.38 -15.79 -8.77
C SER A 453 19.49 -14.96 -9.70
N ALA A 454 19.48 -13.64 -9.49
CA ALA A 454 18.93 -12.66 -10.45
C ALA A 454 19.71 -12.68 -11.78
N ARG A 455 21.03 -12.85 -11.70
CA ARG A 455 21.92 -13.00 -12.86
C ARG A 455 21.55 -14.17 -13.76
N LEU A 456 21.10 -15.31 -13.22
CA LEU A 456 20.73 -16.48 -14.03
C LEU A 456 19.31 -16.39 -14.58
N ALA A 457 18.38 -15.70 -13.91
CA ALA A 457 17.01 -15.49 -14.40
C ALA A 457 16.97 -14.79 -15.77
N GLY A 458 17.77 -13.73 -15.94
CA GLY A 458 17.88 -13.03 -17.22
C GLY A 458 18.64 -13.80 -18.31
N GLN A 459 19.30 -14.91 -17.97
CA GLN A 459 20.09 -15.71 -18.92
C GLN A 459 19.42 -17.03 -19.34
N TYR A 460 18.60 -17.63 -18.46
CA TYR A 460 18.02 -18.95 -18.67
C TYR A 460 16.57 -19.04 -18.22
N THR A 461 15.73 -19.64 -19.06
CA THR A 461 14.51 -20.31 -18.59
C THR A 461 14.86 -21.60 -17.81
N PRO A 462 13.99 -22.08 -16.92
CA PRO A 462 14.16 -23.34 -16.19
C PRO A 462 14.62 -24.52 -17.05
N ASP A 463 13.93 -24.79 -18.17
CA ASP A 463 14.30 -25.83 -19.13
C ASP A 463 15.71 -25.63 -19.71
N SER A 464 16.03 -24.42 -20.16
CA SER A 464 17.37 -24.13 -20.71
C SER A 464 18.48 -24.18 -19.67
N TYR A 465 18.17 -23.96 -18.38
CA TYR A 465 19.16 -24.09 -17.32
C TYR A 465 19.49 -25.57 -17.05
N LEU A 466 18.46 -26.41 -16.93
CA LEU A 466 18.62 -27.86 -16.78
C LEU A 466 19.34 -28.49 -17.99
N ASP A 467 19.02 -28.04 -19.21
CA ASP A 467 19.70 -28.48 -20.44
C ASP A 467 21.20 -28.10 -20.47
N GLU A 468 21.61 -26.97 -19.90
CA GLU A 468 23.01 -26.49 -19.86
C GLU A 468 23.83 -27.17 -18.76
N ILE A 469 23.28 -27.38 -17.55
CA ILE A 469 23.98 -28.14 -16.50
C ILE A 469 24.06 -29.65 -16.84
N GLY A 470 23.08 -30.15 -17.59
CA GLY A 470 23.03 -31.53 -18.06
C GLY A 470 22.76 -32.56 -16.97
N GLY A 471 23.02 -33.83 -17.32
CA GLY A 471 22.65 -35.00 -16.51
C GLY A 471 23.79 -35.95 -16.17
N PHE A 472 23.57 -36.74 -15.11
CA PHE A 472 24.57 -37.63 -14.54
C PHE A 472 24.77 -38.91 -15.36
N SER A 473 25.90 -39.03 -16.05
CA SER A 473 26.22 -40.20 -16.91
C SER A 473 26.33 -41.56 -16.18
N SER A 474 26.33 -41.55 -14.84
CA SER A 474 26.32 -42.71 -13.94
C SER A 474 24.93 -43.05 -13.38
N CYS A 475 23.90 -42.27 -13.70
CA CYS A 475 22.51 -42.51 -13.27
C CYS A 475 21.61 -42.84 -14.48
N THR A 476 20.42 -43.34 -14.20
CA THR A 476 19.33 -43.48 -15.17
C THR A 476 18.46 -42.23 -15.11
N TYR A 477 18.39 -41.47 -16.19
CA TYR A 477 17.39 -40.39 -16.33
C TYR A 477 15.99 -41.00 -16.47
N ASP A 478 15.02 -40.46 -15.73
CA ASP A 478 13.62 -40.91 -15.75
C ASP A 478 12.79 -40.06 -16.73
N ASP A 479 12.41 -38.84 -16.33
CA ASP A 479 11.76 -37.83 -17.18
C ASP A 479 11.95 -36.41 -16.60
N ARG A 480 11.47 -35.38 -17.32
CA ARG A 480 11.33 -34.01 -16.81
C ARG A 480 9.88 -33.76 -16.35
N TYR A 481 9.74 -33.15 -15.18
CA TYR A 481 8.46 -32.86 -14.55
C TYR A 481 8.28 -31.35 -14.37
N SER A 482 7.02 -30.88 -14.44
CA SER A 482 6.68 -29.48 -14.15
C SER A 482 6.69 -29.20 -12.65
N TYR A 483 7.15 -28.02 -12.26
CA TYR A 483 7.13 -27.51 -10.89
C TYR A 483 6.36 -26.19 -10.82
N ASP A 484 5.49 -26.06 -9.83
CA ASP A 484 4.67 -24.87 -9.55
C ASP A 484 4.18 -24.95 -8.11
N ASP A 485 4.64 -24.05 -7.23
CA ASP A 485 4.20 -23.92 -5.83
C ASP A 485 3.48 -22.58 -5.54
N GLY A 486 3.29 -21.74 -6.57
CA GLY A 486 2.76 -20.38 -6.47
C GLY A 486 3.81 -19.27 -6.25
N VAL A 487 4.96 -19.59 -5.67
CA VAL A 487 6.10 -18.67 -5.50
C VAL A 487 7.13 -18.86 -6.62
N TYR A 488 7.31 -20.10 -7.08
CA TYR A 488 8.30 -20.55 -8.05
C TYR A 488 7.65 -21.42 -9.13
N VAL A 489 7.88 -21.06 -10.40
CA VAL A 489 7.41 -21.80 -11.58
C VAL A 489 8.58 -22.34 -12.38
N GLY A 490 8.57 -23.63 -12.70
CA GLY A 490 9.73 -24.28 -13.32
C GLY A 490 9.56 -25.74 -13.68
N VAL A 491 10.67 -26.48 -13.62
CA VAL A 491 10.78 -27.89 -13.98
C VAL A 491 11.84 -28.58 -13.11
N TYR A 492 11.69 -29.88 -12.88
CA TYR A 492 12.75 -30.72 -12.34
C TYR A 492 13.06 -31.94 -13.21
N ASP A 493 14.34 -32.27 -13.31
CA ASP A 493 14.85 -33.49 -13.92
C ASP A 493 15.11 -34.54 -12.83
N LEU A 494 14.54 -35.75 -12.98
CA LEU A 494 14.72 -36.87 -12.05
C LEU A 494 15.74 -37.89 -12.59
N PHE A 495 16.73 -38.22 -11.77
CA PHE A 495 17.73 -39.26 -12.02
C PHE A 495 17.65 -40.33 -10.93
N THR A 496 17.76 -41.61 -11.30
CA THR A 496 17.60 -42.77 -10.40
C THR A 496 18.68 -43.84 -10.65
N ASP A 497 18.82 -44.80 -9.72
CA ASP A 497 19.83 -45.88 -9.76
C ASP A 497 21.28 -45.36 -9.94
N CYS A 498 21.59 -44.22 -9.32
CA CYS A 498 22.88 -43.57 -9.44
C CYS A 498 24.02 -44.49 -8.99
N SER A 499 24.97 -44.74 -9.90
CA SER A 499 26.08 -45.71 -9.73
C SER A 499 25.66 -47.15 -9.35
N GLY A 500 24.38 -47.50 -9.47
CA GLY A 500 23.87 -48.80 -9.04
C GLY A 500 23.69 -48.98 -7.53
N SER A 501 23.69 -47.89 -6.75
CA SER A 501 23.43 -47.94 -5.29
C SER A 501 21.94 -47.93 -4.96
N GLY A 502 21.09 -47.47 -5.90
CA GLY A 502 19.68 -47.16 -5.68
C GLY A 502 19.39 -45.71 -5.32
N ALA A 503 20.43 -44.87 -5.17
CA ALA A 503 20.28 -43.43 -4.93
C ALA A 503 19.65 -42.69 -6.13
N SER A 504 19.03 -41.55 -5.83
CA SER A 504 18.38 -40.65 -6.80
C SER A 504 18.90 -39.21 -6.66
N ILE A 505 18.79 -38.43 -7.73
CA ILE A 505 19.04 -36.98 -7.72
C ILE A 505 17.85 -36.27 -8.38
N ILE A 506 17.40 -35.20 -7.74
CA ILE A 506 16.41 -34.27 -8.30
C ILE A 506 17.12 -32.95 -8.56
N ASN A 507 17.12 -32.50 -9.82
CA ASN A 507 17.59 -31.17 -10.22
C ASN A 507 16.37 -30.29 -10.53
N LEU A 508 15.93 -29.47 -9.58
CA LEU A 508 14.90 -28.45 -9.77
C LEU A 508 15.53 -27.15 -10.26
N ALA A 509 14.97 -26.55 -11.30
CA ALA A 509 15.17 -25.15 -11.66
C ALA A 509 13.81 -24.45 -11.77
N ALA A 510 13.70 -23.25 -11.18
CA ALA A 510 12.48 -22.45 -11.24
C ALA A 510 12.79 -20.95 -11.26
N ILE A 511 11.84 -20.16 -11.75
CA ILE A 511 11.86 -18.69 -11.70
C ILE A 511 10.82 -18.24 -10.68
N ALA A 512 11.18 -17.26 -9.84
CA ALA A 512 10.25 -16.64 -8.92
C ALA A 512 9.06 -15.98 -9.69
N SER A 513 7.88 -15.92 -9.08
CA SER A 513 6.64 -15.49 -9.75
C SER A 513 6.62 -14.02 -10.19
N ASP A 514 7.48 -13.19 -9.59
CA ASP A 514 7.80 -11.81 -9.98
C ASP A 514 8.85 -11.71 -11.11
N GLY A 515 9.55 -12.80 -11.42
CA GLY A 515 10.65 -12.89 -12.37
C GLY A 515 12.03 -12.45 -11.81
N SER A 516 12.15 -12.12 -10.53
CA SER A 516 13.37 -11.48 -9.97
C SER A 516 14.60 -12.37 -9.99
N HIS A 517 14.43 -13.69 -9.81
CA HIS A 517 15.56 -14.61 -9.71
C HIS A 517 15.24 -16.06 -10.13
N LEU A 518 16.30 -16.79 -10.47
CA LEU A 518 16.30 -18.23 -10.73
C LEU A 518 16.74 -18.96 -9.48
N ALA A 519 15.88 -19.83 -8.97
CA ALA A 519 16.22 -20.82 -7.96
C ALA A 519 16.67 -22.12 -8.63
N PHE A 520 17.79 -22.68 -8.14
CA PHE A 520 18.25 -24.01 -8.51
C PHE A 520 18.45 -24.84 -7.24
N VAL A 521 17.73 -25.96 -7.13
CA VAL A 521 17.80 -26.87 -5.98
C VAL A 521 18.18 -28.26 -6.47
N GLN A 522 19.33 -28.77 -6.03
CA GLN A 522 19.79 -30.13 -6.27
C GLN A 522 19.70 -30.92 -4.97
N VAL A 523 18.86 -31.95 -4.93
CA VAL A 523 18.75 -32.86 -3.77
C VAL A 523 19.20 -34.26 -4.19
N GLN A 524 20.06 -34.90 -3.38
CA GLN A 524 20.47 -36.29 -3.53
C GLN A 524 19.85 -37.14 -2.41
N THR A 525 19.10 -38.19 -2.78
CA THR A 525 18.44 -39.10 -1.84
C THR A 525 19.04 -40.51 -1.93
N VAL A 526 19.24 -41.17 -0.78
CA VAL A 526 19.87 -42.50 -0.68
C VAL A 526 18.94 -43.51 0.00
N THR A 527 18.00 -43.01 0.82
CA THR A 527 17.01 -43.76 1.58
C THR A 527 15.63 -43.08 1.53
N ALA A 528 14.58 -43.83 1.86
CA ALA A 528 13.21 -43.30 1.92
C ALA A 528 12.97 -42.23 3.01
N ALA A 529 13.95 -41.97 3.89
CA ALA A 529 13.91 -40.81 4.79
C ALA A 529 14.46 -39.55 4.10
N ASP A 530 15.44 -39.71 3.20
CA ASP A 530 15.98 -38.61 2.40
C ASP A 530 14.99 -38.17 1.31
N ASP A 531 14.16 -39.09 0.81
CA ASP A 531 13.03 -38.75 -0.08
C ASP A 531 12.02 -37.81 0.61
N ALA A 532 11.73 -38.01 1.90
CA ALA A 532 10.90 -37.09 2.69
C ALA A 532 11.64 -35.78 3.05
N ALA A 533 12.97 -35.81 3.16
CA ALA A 533 13.77 -34.59 3.29
C ALA A 533 13.71 -33.73 2.01
N ALA A 534 13.71 -34.34 0.82
CA ALA A 534 13.54 -33.63 -0.45
C ALA A 534 12.17 -32.91 -0.54
N GLU A 535 11.09 -33.55 -0.04
CA GLU A 535 9.76 -32.94 0.03
C GLU A 535 9.74 -31.73 0.98
N GLN A 536 10.31 -31.84 2.19
CA GLN A 536 10.42 -30.69 3.11
C GLN A 536 11.27 -29.55 2.53
N ILE A 537 12.39 -29.86 1.88
CA ILE A 537 13.27 -28.86 1.23
C ILE A 537 12.49 -28.10 0.15
N PHE A 538 11.76 -28.79 -0.73
CA PHE A 538 10.97 -28.13 -1.78
C PHE A 538 9.80 -27.30 -1.20
N ASN A 539 9.25 -27.66 -0.05
CA ASN A 539 8.21 -26.87 0.62
C ASN A 539 8.74 -25.64 1.40
N THR A 540 10.08 -25.45 1.51
CA THR A 540 10.67 -24.46 2.44
C THR A 540 11.84 -23.64 1.90
N PHE A 541 12.32 -23.90 0.67
CA PHE A 541 13.36 -23.05 0.08
C PHE A 541 12.80 -21.67 -0.28
N ILE A 542 13.42 -20.61 0.24
CA ILE A 542 13.01 -19.22 0.03
C ILE A 542 14.24 -18.36 -0.22
N ALA A 543 14.12 -17.40 -1.13
CA ALA A 543 15.12 -16.36 -1.37
C ALA A 543 14.46 -14.98 -1.28
N SER A 544 14.96 -14.12 -0.39
CA SER A 544 14.28 -12.86 0.01
C SER A 544 15.22 -11.70 0.41
N GLY A 545 16.54 -11.89 0.36
CA GLY A 545 17.53 -10.82 0.57
C GLY A 545 18.32 -10.45 -0.70
N ASP A 546 19.37 -9.64 -0.55
CA ASP A 546 20.32 -9.38 -1.64
C ASP A 546 21.05 -10.67 -2.04
N LEU A 547 20.67 -11.21 -3.20
CA LEU A 547 21.22 -12.45 -3.72
C LEU A 547 22.66 -12.32 -4.22
N GLY A 548 23.18 -11.08 -4.35
CA GLY A 548 24.55 -10.81 -4.78
C GLY A 548 24.83 -11.08 -6.26
N GLY A 549 25.62 -10.21 -6.88
CA GLY A 549 25.94 -10.28 -8.31
C GLY A 549 24.82 -9.70 -9.17
N ALA A 550 25.09 -8.51 -9.73
CA ALA A 550 24.11 -7.67 -10.40
C ALA A 550 23.16 -8.43 -11.38
N PRO A 551 21.86 -8.08 -11.42
CA PRO A 551 20.92 -8.61 -12.38
C PRO A 551 21.46 -8.45 -13.81
N VAL A 552 21.66 -9.57 -14.51
CA VAL A 552 22.04 -9.54 -15.92
C VAL A 552 20.75 -9.51 -16.72
N SER A 553 20.26 -8.30 -17.03
CA SER A 553 19.14 -8.13 -17.97
C SER A 553 19.48 -8.85 -19.28
N SER A 554 18.45 -9.38 -19.97
CA SER A 554 18.54 -10.50 -20.92
C SER A 554 19.25 -10.26 -22.27
N GLY A 555 20.44 -9.67 -22.24
CA GLY A 555 21.23 -9.25 -23.39
C GLY A 555 22.72 -9.18 -23.07
N ASP A 556 23.58 -9.05 -24.10
CA ASP A 556 25.03 -8.94 -23.89
C ASP A 556 25.36 -7.65 -23.11
N VAL A 557 25.93 -7.78 -21.91
CA VAL A 557 26.35 -6.63 -21.08
C VAL A 557 27.49 -5.87 -21.75
N VAL A 558 27.21 -4.65 -22.21
CA VAL A 558 28.18 -3.74 -22.83
C VAL A 558 28.73 -2.71 -21.84
N TYR A 559 28.03 -2.47 -20.74
CA TYR A 559 28.47 -1.59 -19.65
C TYR A 559 27.84 -2.01 -18.33
N ALA A 560 28.57 -1.85 -17.22
CA ALA A 560 28.05 -1.94 -15.87
C ALA A 560 28.92 -1.09 -14.94
N THR A 561 28.30 -0.42 -13.95
CA THR A 561 29.00 0.38 -12.95
C THR A 561 28.22 0.43 -11.64
N GLU A 562 28.91 0.33 -10.51
CA GLU A 562 28.45 0.66 -9.15
C GLU A 562 29.05 2.02 -8.73
N PHE A 563 29.21 2.92 -9.72
CA PHE A 563 29.84 4.25 -9.65
C PHE A 563 31.18 4.34 -8.89
N ASP A 564 31.87 3.21 -8.75
CA ASP A 564 33.15 3.03 -8.07
C ASP A 564 34.27 3.86 -8.75
N ASN A 565 34.09 4.22 -10.02
CA ASN A 565 34.83 5.30 -10.68
C ASN A 565 33.88 6.23 -11.48
N VAL A 566 34.01 7.54 -11.25
CA VAL A 566 33.28 8.61 -11.96
C VAL A 566 34.19 9.50 -12.81
N ASP A 567 35.53 9.34 -12.77
CA ASP A 567 36.49 10.17 -13.53
C ASP A 567 36.32 10.05 -15.05
N ASP A 568 35.72 8.94 -15.53
CA ASP A 568 35.46 8.66 -16.94
C ASP A 568 34.07 9.15 -17.42
N TRP A 569 33.31 9.89 -16.61
CA TRP A 569 31.98 10.44 -16.96
C TRP A 569 32.06 11.93 -17.30
N SER A 570 31.39 12.32 -18.39
CA SER A 570 31.28 13.72 -18.85
C SER A 570 30.06 14.39 -18.22
N GLY A 571 30.29 15.47 -17.48
CA GLY A 571 29.22 16.26 -16.85
C GLY A 571 28.93 17.59 -17.57
N PHE A 572 27.65 17.93 -17.76
CA PHE A 572 27.21 19.20 -18.35
C PHE A 572 25.81 19.63 -17.87
N THR A 573 25.40 20.86 -18.20
CA THR A 573 24.07 21.41 -17.86
C THR A 573 23.29 21.88 -19.08
N VAL A 574 21.97 21.86 -18.97
CA VAL A 574 21.02 22.52 -19.89
C VAL A 574 20.11 23.43 -19.05
N PRO A 575 20.21 24.76 -19.18
CA PRO A 575 21.09 25.52 -20.08
C PRO A 575 22.59 25.42 -19.71
N GLU A 576 23.46 25.64 -20.71
CA GLU A 576 24.91 25.48 -20.55
C GLU A 576 25.52 26.52 -19.60
N GLY A 577 26.17 26.03 -18.54
CA GLY A 577 27.00 26.85 -17.64
C GLY A 577 26.35 27.19 -16.29
N ASP A 578 25.22 26.58 -15.97
CA ASP A 578 24.63 26.62 -14.62
C ASP A 578 25.46 25.83 -13.59
N ASP A 579 25.33 26.19 -12.31
CA ASP A 579 25.95 25.48 -11.19
C ASP A 579 25.30 24.11 -10.97
N TYR A 580 26.11 23.06 -10.88
CA TYR A 580 25.73 21.70 -10.47
C TYR A 580 26.90 21.01 -9.77
N LEU A 581 26.64 19.86 -9.15
CA LEU A 581 27.63 18.95 -8.61
C LEU A 581 27.36 17.53 -9.12
N ALA A 582 28.39 16.82 -9.53
CA ALA A 582 28.37 15.38 -9.77
C ALA A 582 29.63 14.80 -9.13
N GLU A 583 29.49 13.96 -8.11
CA GLU A 583 30.60 13.38 -7.35
C GLU A 583 30.27 11.97 -6.85
N ARG A 584 31.29 11.13 -6.63
CA ARG A 584 31.11 9.84 -5.97
C ARG A 584 30.89 10.04 -4.47
N ARG A 585 29.86 9.41 -3.90
CA ARG A 585 29.64 9.31 -2.44
C ARG A 585 29.50 7.85 -2.04
N GLY A 586 30.36 7.34 -1.17
CA GLY A 586 30.33 5.91 -0.81
C GLY A 586 30.49 5.01 -2.04
N SER A 587 29.42 4.31 -2.42
CA SER A 587 29.28 3.47 -3.63
C SER A 587 28.27 4.03 -4.65
N THR A 588 27.89 5.30 -4.55
CA THR A 588 26.89 5.93 -5.42
C THR A 588 27.48 7.09 -6.23
N LEU A 589 26.84 7.44 -7.34
CA LEU A 589 27.00 8.74 -8.01
C LEU A 589 25.96 9.72 -7.46
N TYR A 590 26.42 10.72 -6.72
CA TYR A 590 25.59 11.83 -6.26
C TYR A 590 25.57 12.96 -7.29
N VAL A 591 24.37 13.37 -7.72
CA VAL A 591 24.13 14.51 -8.60
C VAL A 591 23.25 15.54 -7.87
N GLU A 592 23.71 16.79 -7.79
CA GLU A 592 22.97 17.90 -7.19
C GLU A 592 22.83 19.11 -8.12
N VAL A 593 21.60 19.62 -8.20
CA VAL A 593 21.22 20.82 -8.95
C VAL A 593 20.75 21.90 -7.96
N PRO A 594 21.62 22.84 -7.54
CA PRO A 594 21.31 23.87 -6.54
C PRO A 594 20.53 25.08 -7.09
N VAL A 595 20.15 25.08 -8.38
CA VAL A 595 19.45 26.17 -9.07
C VAL A 595 18.03 25.76 -9.52
N THR A 596 17.22 26.72 -9.98
CA THR A 596 15.91 26.50 -10.64
C THR A 596 16.06 26.32 -12.15
N ASP A 597 15.05 25.70 -12.79
CA ASP A 597 14.87 25.64 -14.25
C ASP A 597 16.09 25.09 -15.03
N SER A 598 16.81 24.14 -14.46
CA SER A 598 18.06 23.59 -15.02
C SER A 598 18.10 22.07 -14.93
N THR A 599 18.81 21.43 -15.85
CA THR A 599 19.06 19.98 -15.85
C THR A 599 20.56 19.72 -15.86
N ALA A 600 21.06 18.96 -14.88
CA ALA A 600 22.43 18.45 -14.88
C ALA A 600 22.45 17.03 -15.46
N TYR A 601 23.50 16.74 -16.21
CA TYR A 601 23.74 15.48 -16.89
C TYR A 601 25.06 14.88 -16.45
N ALA A 602 25.10 13.56 -16.32
CA ALA A 602 26.32 12.77 -16.35
C ALA A 602 26.19 11.72 -17.45
N VAL A 603 27.10 11.71 -18.42
CA VAL A 603 27.03 10.81 -19.59
C VAL A 603 28.36 10.11 -19.88
N GLN A 604 28.26 8.95 -20.50
CA GLN A 604 29.36 8.24 -21.14
C GLN A 604 29.42 8.63 -22.63
N ASP A 605 30.41 9.46 -23.02
CA ASP A 605 30.64 9.90 -24.40
C ASP A 605 31.04 8.76 -25.37
N THR A 606 31.33 7.57 -24.85
CA THR A 606 31.63 6.38 -25.65
C THR A 606 30.36 5.86 -26.32
N ALA A 607 30.36 5.71 -27.65
CA ALA A 607 29.21 5.17 -28.36
C ALA A 607 29.02 3.67 -28.10
N PHE A 608 27.84 3.29 -27.61
CA PHE A 608 27.39 1.91 -27.40
C PHE A 608 26.72 1.35 -28.68
N ALA A 609 26.03 0.22 -28.56
CA ALA A 609 25.29 -0.38 -29.67
C ALA A 609 24.15 0.54 -30.18
N GLU A 610 23.66 0.28 -31.40
CA GLU A 610 22.48 0.99 -31.92
C GLU A 610 21.24 0.66 -31.07
N ASP A 611 21.09 -0.60 -30.70
CA ASP A 611 20.04 -1.10 -29.81
C ASP A 611 20.61 -1.32 -28.41
N VAL A 612 19.98 -0.72 -27.40
CA VAL A 612 20.48 -0.71 -26.02
C VAL A 612 19.33 -0.70 -25.01
N ARG A 613 19.45 -1.51 -23.95
CA ARG A 613 18.69 -1.39 -22.70
C ARG A 613 19.62 -0.78 -21.64
N ILE A 614 19.11 0.11 -20.82
CA ILE A 614 19.80 0.76 -19.72
C ILE A 614 18.93 0.57 -18.47
N ASP A 615 19.50 0.04 -17.40
CA ASP A 615 18.86 -0.21 -16.10
C ASP A 615 19.63 0.53 -15.01
N ALA A 616 18.96 1.13 -14.02
CA ALA A 616 19.62 1.78 -12.88
C ALA A 616 18.74 1.90 -11.63
N GLY A 617 19.36 1.78 -10.45
CA GLY A 617 18.78 2.16 -9.15
C GLY A 617 19.00 3.65 -8.83
N VAL A 618 18.02 4.29 -8.17
CA VAL A 618 17.99 5.74 -7.92
C VAL A 618 17.17 6.13 -6.67
N GLU A 619 17.72 7.02 -5.83
CA GLU A 619 17.04 7.64 -4.66
C GLU A 619 17.18 9.19 -4.66
N THR A 620 16.17 9.93 -4.18
CA THR A 620 16.26 11.41 -4.02
C THR A 620 16.72 11.80 -2.61
N VAL A 621 17.98 11.53 -2.26
CA VAL A 621 18.50 11.71 -0.90
C VAL A 621 18.39 13.15 -0.34
N ALA A 622 18.49 14.19 -1.18
CA ALA A 622 18.65 15.57 -0.72
C ALA A 622 17.81 16.60 -1.50
N GLY A 623 17.68 17.81 -0.93
CA GLY A 623 16.80 18.86 -1.45
C GLY A 623 15.29 18.55 -1.37
N PRO A 624 14.42 19.52 -1.75
CA PRO A 624 13.01 19.28 -2.02
C PRO A 624 12.76 18.12 -3.00
N ASN A 625 11.76 17.28 -2.71
CA ASN A 625 11.27 16.26 -3.63
C ASN A 625 10.36 16.90 -4.70
N ARG A 626 10.97 17.70 -5.60
CA ARG A 626 10.27 18.38 -6.71
C ARG A 626 11.13 18.48 -7.97
N ASN A 627 11.75 17.36 -8.29
CA ASN A 627 12.67 17.13 -9.38
C ASN A 627 12.12 16.08 -10.36
N ASN A 628 12.69 16.07 -11.57
CA ASN A 628 12.72 14.89 -12.43
C ASN A 628 14.05 14.16 -12.26
N ILE A 629 14.04 12.87 -12.56
CA ILE A 629 15.24 12.03 -12.69
C ILE A 629 15.08 11.18 -13.94
N SER A 630 16.13 11.08 -14.75
CA SER A 630 16.04 10.42 -16.05
C SER A 630 17.22 9.53 -16.39
N LEU A 631 16.95 8.53 -17.22
CA LEU A 631 17.95 7.81 -18.01
C LEU A 631 18.11 8.46 -19.39
N VAL A 632 19.35 8.56 -19.87
CA VAL A 632 19.72 9.18 -21.15
C VAL A 632 20.22 8.12 -22.11
N CYS A 633 19.67 8.12 -23.33
CA CYS A 633 19.90 7.08 -24.33
C CYS A 633 20.31 7.66 -25.69
N ARG A 634 21.23 6.99 -26.39
CA ARG A 634 21.76 7.35 -27.71
C ARG A 634 22.33 8.78 -27.75
N TYR A 635 23.06 9.17 -26.71
CA TYR A 635 23.62 10.52 -26.54
C TYR A 635 24.65 10.89 -27.62
N SER A 636 24.55 12.12 -28.14
CA SER A 636 25.42 12.66 -29.18
C SER A 636 25.47 14.19 -29.18
N SER A 637 26.38 14.79 -29.95
CA SER A 637 26.42 16.24 -30.21
C SER A 637 25.17 16.81 -30.86
N ASP A 638 24.38 15.93 -31.49
CA ASP A 638 23.23 16.27 -32.31
C ASP A 638 21.92 16.12 -31.49
N GLY A 639 21.98 15.42 -30.35
CA GLY A 639 20.88 15.25 -29.39
C GLY A 639 20.86 13.87 -28.71
N TRP A 640 19.80 13.61 -27.94
CA TRP A 640 19.55 12.37 -27.19
C TRP A 640 18.05 12.10 -26.96
N TYR A 641 17.73 10.87 -26.54
CA TYR A 641 16.45 10.54 -25.92
C TYR A 641 16.61 10.48 -24.40
N GLU A 642 15.54 10.78 -23.67
CA GLU A 642 15.56 10.86 -22.21
C GLU A 642 14.27 10.33 -21.61
N PHE A 643 14.41 9.42 -20.63
CA PHE A 643 13.33 8.62 -20.05
C PHE A 643 13.21 9.02 -18.58
N SER A 644 12.21 9.82 -18.26
CA SER A 644 12.20 10.71 -17.11
C SER A 644 10.99 10.48 -16.21
N MET A 645 11.21 10.16 -14.94
CA MET A 645 10.17 10.16 -13.93
C MET A 645 10.17 11.46 -13.14
N ASN A 646 9.04 11.81 -12.51
CA ASN A 646 8.98 12.89 -11.54
C ASN A 646 8.45 12.45 -10.17
N SER A 647 8.88 13.23 -9.18
CA SER A 647 8.54 13.16 -7.75
C SER A 647 7.03 13.29 -7.42
N GLY A 648 6.16 13.48 -8.42
CA GLY A 648 4.71 13.55 -8.31
C GLY A 648 3.95 12.44 -9.06
N GLY A 649 4.63 11.37 -9.48
CA GLY A 649 4.01 10.19 -10.11
C GLY A 649 3.77 10.31 -11.63
N TYR A 650 4.38 11.29 -12.29
CA TYR A 650 4.35 11.44 -13.75
C TYR A 650 5.62 10.88 -14.40
N TRP A 651 5.50 10.42 -15.64
CA TRP A 651 6.61 9.95 -16.47
C TRP A 651 6.56 10.58 -17.86
N TYR A 652 7.72 10.68 -18.50
CA TYR A 652 7.92 11.30 -19.81
C TYR A 652 8.98 10.54 -20.61
N ILE A 653 8.77 10.41 -21.92
CA ILE A 653 9.83 10.12 -22.89
C ILE A 653 10.05 11.40 -23.69
N TYR A 654 11.20 12.04 -23.47
CA TYR A 654 11.63 13.24 -24.18
C TYR A 654 12.59 12.92 -25.33
N LYS A 655 12.65 13.84 -26.29
CA LYS A 655 13.75 14.00 -27.24
C LYS A 655 14.32 15.40 -27.11
N TYR A 656 15.63 15.51 -26.89
CA TYR A 656 16.37 16.76 -27.00
C TYR A 656 17.15 16.80 -28.31
N ALA A 657 16.93 17.81 -29.13
CA ALA A 657 17.61 18.00 -30.43
C ALA A 657 18.46 19.28 -30.44
N SER A 658 19.70 19.17 -30.93
CA SER A 658 20.72 20.23 -30.90
C SER A 658 20.35 21.40 -31.82
N GLY A 659 19.66 22.40 -31.25
CA GLY A 659 19.20 23.61 -31.93
C GLY A 659 17.68 23.81 -31.93
N ASP A 660 16.90 22.74 -31.78
CA ASP A 660 15.42 22.79 -31.66
C ASP A 660 14.94 22.59 -30.21
N GLY A 661 15.76 22.00 -29.33
CA GLY A 661 15.50 21.85 -27.90
C GLY A 661 14.70 20.60 -27.53
N TYR A 662 13.98 20.65 -26.41
CA TYR A 662 13.15 19.55 -25.92
C TYR A 662 11.83 19.39 -26.67
N SER A 663 11.41 18.14 -26.83
CA SER A 663 10.07 17.73 -27.26
C SER A 663 9.61 16.50 -26.47
N ILE A 664 8.34 16.46 -26.10
CA ILE A 664 7.70 15.26 -25.52
C ILE A 664 7.34 14.32 -26.67
N LEU A 665 7.76 13.06 -26.57
CA LEU A 665 7.35 11.98 -27.47
C LEU A 665 6.17 11.18 -26.91
N ALA A 666 6.18 10.92 -25.60
CA ALA A 666 5.08 10.35 -24.83
C ALA A 666 5.14 10.83 -23.36
N ASP A 667 3.98 10.86 -22.70
CA ASP A 667 3.85 11.24 -21.28
C ASP A 667 2.65 10.54 -20.62
N GLY A 668 2.69 10.43 -19.30
CA GLY A 668 1.62 9.83 -18.51
C GLY A 668 1.86 9.93 -17.00
N ALA A 669 1.07 9.15 -16.25
CA ALA A 669 1.24 8.93 -14.81
C ALA A 669 1.23 7.44 -14.51
N SER A 670 1.90 7.02 -13.44
CA SER A 670 1.97 5.61 -13.03
C SER A 670 2.04 5.46 -11.50
N THR A 671 1.30 4.50 -10.96
CA THR A 671 1.43 4.06 -9.56
C THR A 671 2.67 3.21 -9.30
N ALA A 672 3.39 2.80 -10.34
CA ALA A 672 4.67 2.08 -10.20
C ALA A 672 5.84 2.99 -9.81
N ILE A 673 5.66 4.31 -9.74
CA ILE A 673 6.69 5.24 -9.25
C ILE A 673 6.59 5.30 -7.73
N ASN A 674 7.64 4.88 -7.03
CA ASN A 674 7.73 5.01 -5.57
C ASN A 674 7.93 6.49 -5.22
N LEU A 675 6.97 7.05 -4.47
CA LEU A 675 6.91 8.48 -4.15
C LEU A 675 7.72 8.82 -2.89
N GLN A 676 7.67 10.09 -2.47
CA GLN A 676 8.22 10.57 -1.19
C GLN A 676 9.73 10.34 -0.98
N LYS A 677 10.51 10.38 -2.09
CA LYS A 677 11.97 10.12 -2.17
C LYS A 677 12.40 8.66 -2.13
N ALA A 678 11.50 7.69 -1.95
CA ALA A 678 11.87 6.27 -1.93
C ALA A 678 12.63 5.80 -3.19
N GLU A 679 13.40 4.71 -3.05
CA GLU A 679 14.16 4.08 -4.13
C GLU A 679 13.27 3.68 -5.30
N ASN A 680 13.80 3.81 -6.52
CA ASN A 680 13.17 3.35 -7.75
C ASN A 680 14.22 2.67 -8.65
N GLU A 681 13.81 1.64 -9.38
CA GLU A 681 14.53 1.11 -10.55
C GLU A 681 13.93 1.70 -11.83
N LEU A 682 14.79 2.24 -12.70
CA LEU A 682 14.42 2.75 -14.02
C LEU A 682 15.02 1.87 -15.13
N THR A 683 14.23 1.56 -16.17
CA THR A 683 14.75 0.99 -17.42
C THR A 683 14.38 1.84 -18.63
N ALA A 684 15.39 2.24 -19.42
CA ALA A 684 15.21 2.78 -20.76
C ALA A 684 15.58 1.72 -21.80
N VAL A 685 14.63 1.33 -22.66
CA VAL A 685 14.87 0.40 -23.78
C VAL A 685 14.76 1.15 -25.10
N CYS A 686 15.84 1.14 -25.89
CA CYS A 686 15.97 1.83 -27.17
C CYS A 686 16.31 0.82 -28.28
N VAL A 687 15.31 0.32 -29.00
CA VAL A 687 15.48 -0.72 -30.04
C VAL A 687 14.91 -0.25 -31.38
N GLY A 688 15.77 -0.15 -32.39
CA GLY A 688 15.42 0.32 -33.73
C GLY A 688 14.92 1.76 -33.72
N ASN A 689 13.61 1.94 -33.82
CA ASN A 689 12.91 3.25 -33.72
C ASN A 689 12.24 3.45 -32.36
N ASP A 690 12.08 2.37 -31.59
CA ASP A 690 11.09 2.24 -30.54
C ASP A 690 11.77 2.42 -29.18
N LEU A 691 11.11 3.19 -28.33
CA LEU A 691 11.59 3.73 -27.06
C LEU A 691 10.60 3.31 -25.98
N THR A 692 11.01 2.50 -25.03
CA THR A 692 10.12 1.96 -23.97
C THR A 692 10.67 2.32 -22.60
N PHE A 693 9.79 2.80 -21.71
CA PHE A 693 10.12 3.15 -20.33
C PHE A 693 9.49 2.13 -19.37
N VAL A 694 10.30 1.55 -18.50
CA VAL A 694 9.87 0.70 -17.39
C VAL A 694 10.29 1.37 -16.08
N ILE A 695 9.45 1.30 -15.07
CA ILE A 695 9.73 1.77 -13.70
C ILE A 695 9.28 0.67 -12.75
N ASN A 696 10.15 0.24 -11.84
CA ASN A 696 9.89 -0.82 -10.86
C ASN A 696 9.18 -2.04 -11.51
N GLY A 697 9.83 -2.63 -12.52
CA GLY A 697 9.33 -3.77 -13.31
C GLY A 697 8.14 -3.49 -14.25
N THR A 698 7.46 -2.35 -14.13
CA THR A 698 6.22 -2.04 -14.88
C THR A 698 6.49 -1.18 -16.11
N GLU A 699 6.11 -1.63 -17.32
CA GLU A 699 6.13 -0.76 -18.52
C GLU A 699 5.13 0.40 -18.32
N VAL A 700 5.65 1.62 -18.16
CA VAL A 700 4.81 2.80 -17.95
C VAL A 700 4.36 3.43 -19.27
N GLY A 701 5.14 3.24 -20.34
CA GLY A 701 4.76 3.60 -21.70
C GLY A 701 5.89 3.56 -22.71
N SER A 702 5.54 3.78 -23.99
CA SER A 702 6.46 3.69 -25.12
C SER A 702 6.17 4.72 -26.22
N ALA A 703 7.18 5.01 -27.04
CA ALA A 703 7.17 5.97 -28.15
C ALA A 703 7.99 5.46 -29.35
N THR A 704 7.83 6.09 -30.51
CA THR A 704 8.60 5.76 -31.73
C THR A 704 9.15 7.03 -32.37
N ASP A 705 10.47 7.13 -32.52
CA ASP A 705 11.16 8.21 -33.23
C ASP A 705 12.26 7.63 -34.16
N THR A 706 12.88 8.45 -35.00
CA THR A 706 13.80 7.97 -36.05
C THR A 706 15.13 8.70 -36.13
N GLU A 707 15.31 9.75 -35.32
CA GLU A 707 16.37 10.75 -35.43
C GLU A 707 17.72 10.28 -34.87
N PHE A 708 17.74 9.71 -33.66
CA PHE A 708 18.96 9.20 -33.03
C PHE A 708 18.99 7.66 -33.07
N ARG A 709 20.17 7.10 -33.41
CA ARG A 709 20.33 5.68 -33.74
C ARG A 709 21.32 4.91 -32.88
N GLY A 710 22.18 5.61 -32.18
CA GLY A 710 23.30 5.05 -31.42
C GLY A 710 24.12 6.20 -30.87
N GLY A 711 24.80 5.99 -29.76
CA GLY A 711 25.50 7.05 -29.03
C GLY A 711 25.85 6.62 -27.62
N GLY A 712 26.14 7.60 -26.77
CA GLY A 712 26.37 7.40 -25.34
C GLY A 712 25.11 6.99 -24.56
N ILE A 713 25.32 6.70 -23.29
CA ILE A 713 24.27 6.51 -22.28
C ILE A 713 24.54 7.46 -21.09
N GLY A 714 23.57 7.64 -20.20
CA GLY A 714 23.84 8.33 -18.94
C GLY A 714 22.60 8.55 -18.08
N VAL A 715 22.72 9.52 -17.18
CA VAL A 715 21.68 9.92 -16.23
C VAL A 715 21.52 11.45 -16.19
N SER A 716 20.36 11.93 -15.77
CA SER A 716 20.11 13.35 -15.54
C SER A 716 19.23 13.62 -14.31
N VAL A 717 19.34 14.84 -13.80
CA VAL A 717 18.51 15.39 -12.71
C VAL A 717 18.05 16.78 -13.12
N SER A 718 16.74 17.06 -13.05
CA SER A 718 16.17 18.37 -13.40
C SER A 718 15.48 19.05 -12.23
N THR A 719 15.67 20.36 -12.10
CA THR A 719 14.88 21.25 -11.26
C THR A 719 13.96 22.16 -12.09
N PHE A 720 12.91 22.66 -11.45
CA PHE A 720 11.92 23.55 -12.05
C PHE A 720 11.87 24.87 -11.24
N ASP A 721 10.67 25.35 -10.91
CA ASP A 721 10.42 26.56 -10.10
C ASP A 721 10.85 26.45 -8.62
N ILE A 722 11.42 25.32 -8.19
CA ILE A 722 12.08 25.14 -6.90
C ILE A 722 13.53 24.67 -7.14
N ALA A 723 14.47 25.34 -6.48
CA ALA A 723 15.89 25.02 -6.52
C ALA A 723 16.27 23.96 -5.48
N GLY A 724 17.29 23.17 -5.81
CA GLY A 724 17.80 22.11 -4.95
C GLY A 724 17.13 20.78 -5.24
N ALA A 725 17.85 19.88 -5.90
CA ALA A 725 17.56 18.46 -5.97
C ALA A 725 18.89 17.73 -5.83
N GLY A 726 18.98 16.76 -4.91
CA GLY A 726 20.16 15.91 -4.75
C GLY A 726 19.74 14.45 -4.80
N VAL A 727 20.33 13.72 -5.74
CA VAL A 727 19.94 12.35 -6.13
C VAL A 727 21.17 11.47 -6.08
N GLU A 728 21.02 10.25 -5.59
CA GLU A 728 22.04 9.21 -5.71
C GLU A 728 21.59 8.14 -6.71
N PHE A 729 22.55 7.66 -7.50
CA PHE A 729 22.41 6.51 -8.39
C PHE A 729 23.38 5.44 -7.89
N ASP A 730 22.88 4.27 -7.56
CA ASP A 730 23.64 3.22 -6.88
C ASP A 730 24.39 2.35 -7.87
N TRP A 731 23.71 1.99 -8.96
CA TRP A 731 24.26 1.18 -10.04
C TRP A 731 23.62 1.59 -11.38
N LEU A 732 24.34 1.33 -12.48
CA LEU A 732 23.81 1.42 -13.83
C LEU A 732 24.40 0.31 -14.69
N VAL A 733 23.53 -0.46 -15.35
CA VAL A 733 23.86 -1.53 -16.29
C VAL A 733 23.33 -1.15 -17.67
N ALA A 734 24.07 -1.48 -18.74
CA ALA A 734 23.55 -1.40 -20.09
C ALA A 734 23.91 -2.63 -20.93
N THR A 735 22.93 -3.11 -21.68
CA THR A 735 22.95 -4.39 -22.41
C THR A 735 22.44 -4.22 -23.84
N VAL A 736 22.77 -5.16 -24.73
CA VAL A 736 22.21 -5.24 -26.10
C VAL A 736 20.96 -6.13 -26.09
N PRO A 737 19.74 -5.61 -26.36
CA PRO A 737 18.49 -6.37 -26.32
C PRO A 737 18.30 -7.41 -27.44
#